data_AF-A0A517ZEV2-F1
#
_entry.id   AF-A0A517ZEV2-F1
#
_cell.length_a   1.000
_cell.length_b   1.000
_cell.length_c   1.000
_cell.angle_alpha   90.00
_cell.angle_beta   90.00
_cell.angle_gamma   90.00
#
_symmetry.space_group_name_H-M   'P 1'
#
loop_
_entity.id
_entity.type
_entity.pdbx_description
1 polymer ?
#
loop_
_entity_poly.entity_id
_entity_poly.type
_entity_poly.pdbx_seq_one_letter_code
_entity_poly.pdbx_strand_id
1 'polypeptide(L)'
;MRSILTLLFLLVLPLEISAETTGPDYQTDVAPILKKYCAGCHNDGDREGDFSLESYASLQKGTDDGPAFLPGDAENSRLIRLLTGAAEPLMPPEDEPRPSEQEVATLKAWIEAGAKGPEGVEPDRLQLIVPSIESHAKQQPVAALDLSPDGDRLAVARYSQVTLHKAATQEGAAVAVDEGRTVGAYPGKVTSVAFSPDGSRLITASGVTGLGGVAAIWNVDDGELVREFRGHRDILYDATLSPDGTLLATCSYDKTIILWDVASGEQLRTLSGHNGAVYDVAFSPDGQFLVSASADDTCKVWRVSDGERMDTLGQPLKEAYCCTFSPDGRFIVAGGADNSLRVWRFVSKDRPRINPQVIARFAHEGPIVQLEFTPDGSKLVSVAEDRTVKVWNTRGYRELKLWENEPEVAMALTVGPAGESFVLGRMDGTLARYAIPAGPSGSGEQGPAEIEAVAVTAGDIQTVKEQEPNNTPAEAATVQVPAEISGTIAGKVGDAADFDLYRFAAKAGEEWVIEVNAARSKSPLDSFVEVLDADGNRIERVLLQAVRDSYFTFRGKNADQANDFRIFNWEEMELNEYLYANGEVVKLWLYPRGPDSGFNVYPGAGKRWGYFDTTPLAHALGEPAYIVQPHPPGTELIPNGLPVFRLYYENDDDARRQLGNDSKLFFTAPADGEYLVKIKDVRGYEQKDFSYKLAIRPRKPDFKVTLHGANPSVEPGSSKEFRVTVNRMDNFDGPIRVDISGLPRGFHATTPIVIEEGQIEAMGVIQADQDAAKPTSENAKATRVLAKAEIRGQEVVHEANNLGEIKLGEAPKLLVTILPADGGAVPVATPPDGPMEFEIQPGETIMLKVRVERSGQKGLVSFGKEGAGRNLPFGLYVDNVGLNGLLIPEDEEVRDFFITAANWVPGQSRLFHLKAAQAGGVTSQPVLLHVRGKEQVAER
;
A
#
# COMPACT_ATOMS: atom_id res chain seq x y z
N MET A 1 56.32 -6.94 80.68
CA MET A 1 57.37 -7.77 81.31
C MET A 1 56.95 -9.23 81.20
N ARG A 2 57.94 -10.08 80.92
CA ARG A 2 57.88 -11.49 80.57
C ARG A 2 57.09 -12.39 81.55
N SER A 3 56.26 -13.25 80.96
CA SER A 3 56.38 -14.73 80.99
C SER A 3 55.91 -15.57 82.20
N ILE A 4 55.06 -16.54 81.83
CA ILE A 4 55.29 -18.01 81.83
C ILE A 4 54.60 -18.90 82.90
N LEU A 5 53.80 -19.83 82.34
CA LEU A 5 53.50 -21.25 82.70
C LEU A 5 52.84 -21.54 84.07
N THR A 6 51.91 -22.48 84.22
CA THR A 6 51.86 -23.85 83.68
C THR A 6 50.44 -24.44 83.78
N LEU A 7 50.16 -25.37 82.86
CA LEU A 7 49.04 -26.32 82.73
C LEU A 7 48.32 -26.78 84.01
N LEU A 8 46.99 -26.91 83.90
CA LEU A 8 46.20 -27.92 84.59
C LEU A 8 45.20 -28.53 83.59
N PHE A 9 45.16 -29.87 83.51
CA PHE A 9 44.18 -30.62 82.73
C PHE A 9 43.22 -31.31 83.70
N LEU A 10 41.91 -31.12 83.56
CA LEU A 10 40.89 -32.01 84.10
C LEU A 10 39.56 -31.86 83.33
N LEU A 11 39.14 -33.02 82.79
CA LEU A 11 37.87 -33.46 82.21
C LEU A 11 36.69 -32.46 82.13
N VAL A 12 36.16 -32.28 80.92
CA VAL A 12 34.80 -31.80 80.63
C VAL A 12 34.12 -32.84 79.72
N LEU A 13 32.92 -33.28 80.11
CA LEU A 13 32.00 -34.07 79.28
C LEU A 13 31.56 -33.25 78.06
N PRO A 14 31.52 -33.80 76.83
CA PRO A 14 31.00 -33.06 75.69
C PRO A 14 29.48 -32.96 75.78
N LEU A 15 28.97 -31.72 75.82
CA LEU A 15 27.62 -31.39 75.38
C LEU A 15 27.60 -31.56 73.85
N GLU A 16 26.80 -32.48 73.33
CA GLU A 16 26.48 -32.48 71.90
C GLU A 16 25.56 -31.29 71.61
N ILE A 17 26.12 -30.26 71.00
CA ILE A 17 25.35 -29.25 70.26
C ILE A 17 25.15 -29.85 68.87
N SER A 18 23.93 -30.30 68.59
CA SER A 18 23.49 -30.54 67.21
C SER A 18 23.48 -29.18 66.52
N ALA A 19 24.44 -28.95 65.61
CA ALA A 19 24.34 -27.86 64.66
C ALA A 19 23.22 -28.24 63.68
N GLU A 20 22.14 -27.47 63.64
CA GLU A 20 21.23 -27.47 62.49
C GLU A 20 22.07 -27.12 61.26
N THR A 21 22.28 -28.09 60.38
CA THR A 21 22.82 -27.82 59.05
C THR A 21 21.73 -27.09 58.27
N THR A 22 21.82 -25.76 58.20
CA THR A 22 21.02 -24.97 57.26
C THR A 22 21.38 -25.44 55.84
N GLY A 23 20.42 -26.03 55.13
CA GLY A 23 20.61 -26.44 53.74
C GLY A 23 20.83 -25.25 52.80
N PRO A 24 21.07 -25.51 51.50
CA PRO A 24 21.24 -24.44 50.50
C PRO A 24 20.07 -23.46 50.49
N ASP A 25 20.36 -22.18 50.29
CA ASP A 25 19.34 -21.13 50.24
C ASP A 25 18.66 -21.11 48.87
N TYR A 26 17.33 -20.94 48.84
CA TYR A 26 16.60 -20.97 47.58
C TYR A 26 17.03 -19.84 46.65
N GLN A 27 17.21 -18.64 47.18
CA GLN A 27 17.42 -17.44 46.38
C GLN A 27 18.86 -17.35 45.86
N THR A 28 19.85 -17.70 46.68
CA THR A 28 21.26 -17.58 46.29
C THR A 28 21.81 -18.84 45.61
N ASP A 29 21.32 -20.02 45.97
CA ASP A 29 21.94 -21.29 45.55
C ASP A 29 21.08 -22.10 44.57
N VAL A 30 19.74 -22.01 44.65
CA VAL A 30 18.81 -22.87 43.89
C VAL A 30 18.20 -22.16 42.68
N ALA A 31 17.57 -21.00 42.88
CA ALA A 31 16.90 -20.23 41.86
C ALA A 31 17.81 -19.88 40.66
N PRO A 32 19.10 -19.55 40.84
CA PRO A 32 20.01 -19.32 39.71
C PRO A 32 20.19 -20.55 38.82
N ILE A 33 20.22 -21.76 39.41
CA ILE A 33 20.33 -23.02 38.65
C ILE A 33 19.06 -23.22 37.82
N LEU A 34 17.89 -23.09 38.44
CA LEU A 34 16.60 -23.27 37.76
C LEU A 34 16.39 -22.21 36.67
N LYS A 35 16.75 -20.95 36.91
CA LYS A 35 16.69 -19.88 35.91
C LYS A 35 17.59 -20.14 34.71
N LYS A 36 18.82 -20.63 34.95
CA LYS A 36 19.81 -20.89 33.91
C LYS A 36 19.42 -22.03 32.97
N TYR A 37 18.79 -23.07 33.50
CA TYR A 37 18.58 -24.32 32.75
C TYR A 37 17.12 -24.64 32.43
N CYS A 38 16.15 -24.02 33.12
CA CYS A 38 14.77 -24.49 33.08
C CYS A 38 13.75 -23.36 32.81
N ALA A 39 14.04 -22.12 33.24
CA ALA A 39 13.08 -21.01 33.12
C ALA A 39 12.85 -20.55 31.67
N GLY A 40 13.72 -20.90 30.73
CA GLY A 40 13.54 -20.60 29.31
C GLY A 40 12.24 -21.19 28.74
N CYS A 41 11.93 -22.45 29.09
CA CYS A 41 10.77 -23.20 28.57
C CYS A 41 9.67 -23.47 29.62
N HIS A 42 9.93 -23.19 30.90
CA HIS A 42 8.98 -23.42 32.00
C HIS A 42 8.75 -22.14 32.82
N ASN A 43 8.20 -21.11 32.20
CA ASN A 43 7.85 -19.85 32.88
C ASN A 43 6.34 -19.57 32.78
N ASP A 44 5.85 -18.50 33.38
CA ASP A 44 4.40 -18.28 33.51
C ASP A 44 3.69 -17.96 32.20
N GLY A 45 4.40 -17.76 31.10
CA GLY A 45 3.70 -17.84 29.81
C GLY A 45 4.49 -18.39 28.65
N ASP A 46 5.47 -19.23 28.92
CA ASP A 46 5.77 -20.41 28.11
C ASP A 46 5.80 -21.60 29.08
N ARG A 47 4.64 -22.26 29.22
CA ARG A 47 4.40 -23.35 30.17
C ARG A 47 4.49 -24.69 29.46
N GLU A 48 5.65 -25.04 28.93
CA GLU A 48 5.80 -26.37 28.35
C GLU A 48 5.50 -27.43 29.42
N GLY A 49 4.58 -28.34 29.11
CA GLY A 49 4.10 -29.36 30.06
C GLY A 49 3.28 -28.80 31.23
N ASP A 50 2.62 -27.64 31.07
CA ASP A 50 1.82 -26.96 32.09
C ASP A 50 2.58 -26.66 33.39
N PHE A 51 3.90 -26.50 33.29
CA PHE A 51 4.81 -26.27 34.41
C PHE A 51 5.42 -24.87 34.35
N SER A 52 5.52 -24.22 35.52
CA SER A 52 6.24 -22.96 35.67
C SER A 52 7.11 -22.99 36.92
N LEU A 53 8.32 -22.48 36.77
CA LEU A 53 9.29 -22.27 37.84
C LEU A 53 9.77 -20.83 37.91
N GLU A 54 8.99 -19.90 37.34
CA GLU A 54 9.30 -18.47 37.31
C GLU A 54 9.36 -17.85 38.71
N SER A 55 8.50 -18.33 39.62
CA SER A 55 8.52 -18.00 41.04
C SER A 55 8.58 -19.26 41.90
N TYR A 56 9.02 -19.13 43.15
CA TYR A 56 8.94 -20.24 44.10
C TYR A 56 7.50 -20.75 44.27
N ALA A 57 6.52 -19.84 44.25
CA ALA A 57 5.11 -20.19 44.32
C ALA A 57 4.65 -21.03 43.11
N SER A 58 5.07 -20.65 41.89
CA SER A 58 4.79 -21.43 40.66
C SER A 58 5.48 -22.80 40.72
N LEU A 59 6.75 -22.84 41.13
CA LEU A 59 7.51 -24.08 41.29
C LEU A 59 6.86 -25.03 42.32
N GLN A 60 6.38 -24.48 43.45
CA GLN A 60 5.71 -25.23 44.51
C GLN A 60 4.34 -25.74 44.08
N LYS A 61 3.61 -24.98 43.24
CA LYS A 61 2.32 -25.40 42.70
C LYS A 61 2.44 -26.69 41.87
N GLY A 62 3.55 -26.89 41.17
CA GLY A 62 3.79 -28.07 40.33
C GLY A 62 2.93 -28.08 39.07
N THR A 63 2.62 -29.28 38.58
CA THR A 63 1.69 -29.48 37.44
C THR A 63 0.45 -30.24 37.90
N ASP A 64 -0.50 -30.47 36.98
CA ASP A 64 -1.67 -31.30 37.25
C ASP A 64 -1.31 -32.77 37.60
N ASP A 65 -0.11 -33.23 37.24
CA ASP A 65 0.42 -34.56 37.59
C ASP A 65 1.02 -34.62 39.01
N GLY A 66 1.09 -33.49 39.71
CA GLY A 66 1.60 -33.37 41.06
C GLY A 66 2.80 -32.42 41.22
N PRO A 67 3.38 -32.36 42.43
CA PRO A 67 4.41 -31.39 42.76
C PRO A 67 5.73 -31.67 42.02
N ALA A 68 6.46 -30.60 41.70
CA ALA A 68 7.77 -30.71 41.06
C ALA A 68 8.83 -31.34 41.98
N PHE A 69 8.70 -31.12 43.29
CA PHE A 69 9.59 -31.65 44.31
C PHE A 69 8.79 -32.08 45.56
N LEU A 70 9.38 -32.98 46.34
CA LEU A 70 8.85 -33.50 47.58
C LEU A 70 9.80 -33.07 48.71
N PRO A 71 9.42 -32.09 49.56
CA PRO A 71 10.26 -31.65 50.67
C PRO A 71 10.72 -32.82 51.55
N GLY A 72 12.03 -32.97 51.73
CA GLY A 72 12.64 -34.07 52.49
C GLY A 72 12.78 -35.40 51.72
N ASP A 73 12.53 -35.41 50.41
CA ASP A 73 12.68 -36.61 49.56
C ASP A 73 13.17 -36.22 48.16
N ALA A 74 14.49 -35.99 48.03
CA ALA A 74 15.09 -35.59 46.77
C ALA A 74 15.08 -36.71 45.72
N GLU A 75 15.22 -37.97 46.13
CA GLU A 75 15.31 -39.11 45.19
C GLU A 75 13.97 -39.41 44.51
N ASN A 76 12.83 -39.19 45.18
CA ASN A 76 11.50 -39.35 44.55
C ASN A 76 10.94 -38.05 43.94
N SER A 77 11.60 -36.91 44.15
CA SER A 77 11.20 -35.63 43.56
C SER A 77 11.27 -35.65 42.03
N ARG A 78 10.17 -35.27 41.36
CA ARG A 78 10.06 -35.30 39.90
C ARG A 78 11.17 -34.50 39.21
N LEU A 79 11.46 -33.31 39.70
CA LEU A 79 12.53 -32.44 39.21
C LEU A 79 13.87 -33.17 39.15
N ILE A 80 14.29 -33.80 40.25
CA ILE A 80 15.56 -34.54 40.31
C ILE A 80 15.55 -35.74 39.38
N ARG A 81 14.45 -36.49 39.34
CA ARG A 81 14.34 -37.69 38.49
C ARG A 81 14.42 -37.36 37.00
N LEU A 82 13.84 -36.23 36.59
CA LEU A 82 13.96 -35.73 35.21
C LEU A 82 15.37 -35.20 34.93
N LEU A 83 16.04 -34.54 35.89
CA LEU A 83 17.43 -34.06 35.76
C LEU A 83 18.46 -35.19 35.64
N THR A 84 18.25 -36.32 36.33
CA THR A 84 19.19 -37.45 36.35
C THR A 84 18.83 -38.58 35.38
N GLY A 85 17.70 -38.48 34.67
CA GLY A 85 17.23 -39.53 33.75
C GLY A 85 16.59 -40.74 34.44
N ALA A 86 16.20 -40.61 35.71
CA ALA A 86 15.44 -41.61 36.46
C ALA A 86 13.91 -41.54 36.19
N ALA A 87 13.48 -40.57 35.37
CA ALA A 87 12.16 -40.45 34.77
C ALA A 87 12.32 -39.89 33.35
N GLU A 88 11.36 -40.21 32.46
CA GLU A 88 11.32 -39.68 31.09
C GLU A 88 10.26 -38.56 30.95
N PRO A 89 10.52 -37.56 30.10
CA PRO A 89 11.77 -37.32 29.36
C PRO A 89 12.90 -36.83 30.27
N LEU A 90 14.15 -37.07 29.88
CA LEU A 90 15.31 -36.45 30.52
C LEU A 90 15.30 -34.94 30.23
N MET A 91 15.39 -34.11 31.26
CA MET A 91 15.35 -32.64 31.16
C MET A 91 16.59 -32.03 31.83
N PRO A 92 17.22 -30.98 31.27
CA PRO A 92 17.01 -30.44 29.92
C PRO A 92 17.29 -31.46 28.80
N PRO A 93 16.69 -31.28 27.60
CA PRO A 93 16.93 -32.11 26.41
C PRO A 93 18.42 -32.31 26.07
N GLU A 94 18.74 -33.29 25.21
CA GLU A 94 20.14 -33.65 24.88
C GLU A 94 20.93 -32.53 24.18
N ASP A 95 20.23 -31.65 23.48
CA ASP A 95 20.76 -30.50 22.76
C ASP A 95 20.92 -29.24 23.62
N GLU A 96 20.44 -29.24 24.86
CA GLU A 96 20.48 -28.08 25.76
C GLU A 96 21.55 -28.22 26.88
N PRO A 97 22.12 -27.10 27.38
CA PRO A 97 23.04 -27.12 28.52
C PRO A 97 22.39 -27.76 29.75
N ARG A 98 23.15 -28.57 30.50
CA ARG A 98 22.65 -29.25 31.70
C ARG A 98 23.31 -28.74 32.98
N PRO A 99 22.61 -28.82 34.13
CA PRO A 99 23.24 -28.62 35.42
C PRO A 99 24.40 -29.60 35.62
N SER A 100 25.50 -29.10 36.15
CA SER A 100 26.64 -29.90 36.58
C SER A 100 26.26 -30.84 37.75
N GLU A 101 27.05 -31.89 37.98
CA GLU A 101 26.83 -32.79 39.12
C GLU A 101 26.75 -32.05 40.47
N GLN A 102 27.53 -30.97 40.62
CA GLN A 102 27.53 -30.14 41.82
C GLN A 102 26.26 -29.28 41.95
N GLU A 103 25.76 -28.74 40.84
CA GLU A 103 24.47 -28.01 40.81
C GLU A 103 23.31 -28.97 41.12
N VAL A 104 23.30 -30.18 40.55
CA VAL A 104 22.30 -31.22 40.89
C VAL A 104 22.39 -31.61 42.36
N ALA A 105 23.60 -31.77 42.92
CA ALA A 105 23.79 -32.05 44.34
C ALA A 105 23.27 -30.92 45.23
N THR A 106 23.39 -29.66 44.79
CA THR A 106 22.83 -28.49 45.47
C THR A 106 21.30 -28.54 45.49
N LEU A 107 20.67 -28.83 44.35
CA LEU A 107 19.22 -29.02 44.27
C LEU A 107 18.73 -30.16 45.18
N LYS A 108 19.43 -31.30 45.19
CA LYS A 108 19.11 -32.43 46.09
C LYS A 108 19.22 -32.02 47.56
N ALA A 109 20.31 -31.37 47.96
CA ALA A 109 20.54 -30.94 49.33
C ALA A 109 19.50 -29.91 49.80
N TRP A 110 19.05 -29.02 48.90
CA TRP A 110 17.96 -28.10 49.17
C TRP A 110 16.63 -28.82 49.41
N ILE A 111 16.29 -29.80 48.56
CA ILE A 111 15.05 -30.58 48.72
C ILE A 111 15.07 -31.37 50.03
N GLU A 112 16.18 -32.04 50.35
CA GLU A 112 16.36 -32.78 51.62
C GLU A 112 16.25 -31.87 52.85
N ALA A 113 16.70 -30.62 52.76
CA ALA A 113 16.54 -29.62 53.80
C ALA A 113 15.10 -29.05 53.93
N GLY A 114 14.14 -29.64 53.23
CA GLY A 114 12.73 -29.28 53.25
C GLY A 114 12.30 -28.31 52.15
N ALA A 115 13.14 -28.09 51.13
CA ALA A 115 12.85 -27.27 49.96
C ALA A 115 12.28 -25.89 50.30
N LYS A 116 12.81 -25.25 51.35
CA LYS A 116 12.30 -23.97 51.85
C LYS A 116 12.43 -22.89 50.78
N GLY A 117 11.38 -22.09 50.61
CA GLY A 117 11.39 -20.91 49.75
C GLY A 117 12.24 -19.77 50.33
N PRO A 118 12.30 -18.61 49.64
CA PRO A 118 13.10 -17.48 50.09
C PRO A 118 12.66 -16.96 51.47
N GLU A 119 13.63 -16.57 52.31
CA GLU A 119 13.33 -15.89 53.58
C GLU A 119 12.85 -14.45 53.30
N GLY A 120 11.53 -14.24 53.23
CA GLY A 120 10.93 -12.92 53.05
C GLY A 120 10.20 -12.76 51.70
N VAL A 121 10.37 -11.61 51.04
CA VAL A 121 9.77 -11.32 49.73
C VAL A 121 10.74 -11.79 48.64
N GLU A 122 10.24 -12.58 47.70
CA GLU A 122 11.00 -13.02 46.53
C GLU A 122 11.58 -11.80 45.77
N PRO A 123 12.85 -11.84 45.32
CA PRO A 123 13.49 -10.68 44.69
C PRO A 123 12.74 -10.27 43.43
N ASP A 124 12.66 -8.96 43.21
CA ASP A 124 12.05 -8.38 42.01
C ASP A 124 12.69 -9.01 40.77
N ARG A 125 11.88 -9.47 39.81
CA ARG A 125 12.32 -10.05 38.54
C ARG A 125 13.24 -9.11 37.76
N LEU A 126 13.11 -7.80 37.96
CA LEU A 126 13.96 -6.77 37.34
C LEU A 126 15.30 -6.56 38.07
N GLN A 127 15.53 -7.22 39.21
CA GLN A 127 16.77 -7.10 39.96
C GLN A 127 17.88 -7.96 39.33
N LEU A 128 18.97 -7.30 38.90
CA LEU A 128 20.17 -7.98 38.44
C LEU A 128 20.94 -8.61 39.62
N ILE A 129 21.06 -9.94 39.61
CA ILE A 129 21.84 -10.71 40.60
C ILE A 129 23.24 -11.01 40.02
N VAL A 130 23.98 -9.95 39.69
CA VAL A 130 25.37 -10.03 39.23
C VAL A 130 26.21 -8.94 39.91
N PRO A 131 27.53 -9.11 40.03
CA PRO A 131 28.39 -8.07 40.60
C PRO A 131 28.24 -6.74 39.84
N SER A 132 27.99 -5.66 40.57
CA SER A 132 27.97 -4.31 39.99
C SER A 132 29.37 -3.91 39.56
N ILE A 133 29.51 -3.49 38.30
CA ILE A 133 30.75 -2.91 37.77
C ILE A 133 30.54 -1.39 37.73
N GLU A 134 31.40 -0.64 38.43
CA GLU A 134 31.33 0.81 38.42
C GLU A 134 31.64 1.36 37.03
N SER A 135 30.75 2.19 36.48
CA SER A 135 30.95 2.80 35.18
C SER A 135 32.02 3.89 35.25
N HIS A 136 32.97 3.86 34.32
CA HIS A 136 33.95 4.94 34.12
C HIS A 136 33.45 6.03 33.16
N ALA A 137 32.22 5.91 32.65
CA ALA A 137 31.65 6.90 31.75
C ALA A 137 31.41 8.22 32.50
N LYS A 138 32.04 9.30 32.01
CA LYS A 138 31.87 10.65 32.58
C LYS A 138 30.60 11.36 32.09
N GLN A 139 30.05 10.87 31.00
CA GLN A 139 28.86 11.41 30.35
C GLN A 139 27.81 10.31 30.33
N GLN A 140 26.57 10.67 30.66
CA GLN A 140 25.44 9.77 30.54
C GLN A 140 24.65 10.18 29.29
N PRO A 141 24.39 9.29 28.33
CA PRO A 141 23.54 9.60 27.18
C PRO A 141 22.16 10.10 27.57
N VAL A 142 21.60 11.02 26.78
CA VAL A 142 20.15 11.30 26.85
C VAL A 142 19.44 10.21 26.06
N ALA A 143 18.54 9.48 26.71
CA ALA A 143 17.82 8.38 26.09
C ALA A 143 16.44 8.79 25.58
N ALA A 144 15.74 9.66 26.31
CA ALA A 144 14.47 10.26 25.93
C ALA A 144 14.35 11.63 26.62
N LEU A 145 13.48 12.48 26.10
CA LEU A 145 13.13 13.76 26.73
C LEU A 145 11.74 14.18 26.27
N ASP A 146 11.10 15.06 27.05
CA ASP A 146 9.83 15.66 26.66
C ASP A 146 9.65 17.04 27.30
N LEU A 147 8.91 17.93 26.64
CA LEU A 147 8.54 19.25 27.14
C LEU A 147 7.10 19.23 27.67
N SER A 148 6.88 19.88 28.81
CA SER A 148 5.52 20.03 29.34
C SER A 148 4.63 20.84 28.38
N PRO A 149 3.30 20.63 28.40
CA PRO A 149 2.37 21.33 27.51
C PRO A 149 2.40 22.86 27.61
N ASP A 150 2.78 23.41 28.78
CA ASP A 150 3.00 24.84 29.00
C ASP A 150 4.37 25.35 28.50
N GLY A 151 5.29 24.43 28.17
CA GLY A 151 6.64 24.71 27.71
C GLY A 151 7.63 25.10 28.80
N ASP A 152 7.26 25.01 30.09
CA ASP A 152 8.06 25.51 31.21
C ASP A 152 8.97 24.45 31.86
N ARG A 153 8.70 23.16 31.65
CA ARG A 153 9.46 22.04 32.22
C ARG A 153 9.97 21.12 31.13
N LEU A 154 11.20 20.64 31.29
CA LEU A 154 11.83 19.65 30.42
C LEU A 154 12.15 18.40 31.25
N ALA A 155 11.58 17.27 30.89
CA ALA A 155 11.96 15.98 31.43
C ALA A 155 13.11 15.40 30.60
N VAL A 156 14.17 14.93 31.26
CA VAL A 156 15.34 14.31 30.61
C VAL A 156 15.56 12.94 31.22
N ALA A 157 15.46 11.91 30.38
CA ALA A 157 15.65 10.52 30.76
C ALA A 157 17.05 10.02 30.37
N ARG A 158 17.67 9.29 31.29
CA ARG A 158 19.00 8.69 31.17
C ARG A 158 18.97 7.26 31.68
N TYR A 159 20.14 6.63 31.73
CA TYR A 159 20.27 5.34 32.38
C TYR A 159 19.91 5.45 33.87
N SER A 160 18.86 4.74 34.30
CA SER A 160 18.42 4.62 35.69
C SER A 160 17.95 5.93 36.35
N GLN A 161 17.76 7.01 35.58
CA GLN A 161 17.44 8.34 36.10
C GLN A 161 16.55 9.15 35.17
N VAL A 162 15.60 9.89 35.74
CA VAL A 162 14.85 10.97 35.07
C VAL A 162 14.99 12.24 35.89
N THR A 163 15.30 13.36 35.24
CA THR A 163 15.40 14.69 35.86
C THR A 163 14.44 15.68 35.22
N LEU A 164 13.73 16.44 36.04
CA LEU A 164 12.89 17.56 35.62
C LEU A 164 13.67 18.86 35.76
N HIS A 165 13.82 19.57 34.65
CA HIS A 165 14.52 20.85 34.54
C HIS A 165 13.54 21.97 34.24
N LYS A 166 13.91 23.21 34.56
CA LYS A 166 13.26 24.35 33.92
C LYS A 166 13.60 24.36 32.43
N ALA A 167 12.60 24.50 31.56
CA ALA A 167 12.80 24.56 30.13
C ALA A 167 13.72 25.74 29.77
N ALA A 168 14.77 25.43 29.02
CA ALA A 168 15.73 26.42 28.60
C ALA A 168 15.18 27.26 27.44
N THR A 169 15.21 28.58 27.59
CA THR A 169 14.68 29.51 26.58
C THR A 169 15.71 29.88 25.51
N GLN A 170 16.99 29.57 25.72
CA GLN A 170 18.08 29.94 24.82
C GLN A 170 18.23 28.93 23.69
N GLU A 171 18.39 29.42 22.46
CA GLU A 171 18.77 28.60 21.31
C GLU A 171 20.28 28.34 21.30
N GLY A 172 20.68 27.16 20.83
CA GLY A 172 22.07 26.82 20.66
C GLY A 172 22.32 25.32 20.55
N ALA A 173 23.44 24.98 19.94
CA ALA A 173 23.92 23.61 19.82
C ALA A 173 24.38 23.00 21.16
N ALA A 174 24.45 23.78 22.23
CA ALA A 174 24.64 23.28 23.59
C ALA A 174 23.88 24.21 24.53
N VAL A 175 22.94 23.66 25.30
CA VAL A 175 22.09 24.42 26.21
C VAL A 175 22.34 23.96 27.64
N ALA A 176 22.68 24.91 28.51
CA ALA A 176 22.80 24.64 29.94
C ALA A 176 21.40 24.55 30.57
N VAL A 177 21.15 23.46 31.29
CA VAL A 177 19.98 23.29 32.15
C VAL A 177 20.39 23.44 33.61
N ASP A 178 19.43 23.71 34.48
CA ASP A 178 19.65 23.73 35.93
C ASP A 178 19.98 22.33 36.48
N GLU A 179 20.27 22.21 37.78
CA GLU A 179 20.59 20.91 38.40
C GLU A 179 19.42 19.90 38.29
N GLY A 180 18.20 20.39 38.05
CA GLY A 180 16.99 19.59 37.92
C GLY A 180 16.58 18.88 39.22
N ARG A 181 15.40 18.27 39.18
CA ARG A 181 14.87 17.42 40.26
C ARG A 181 14.72 15.99 39.77
N THR A 182 15.35 15.02 40.43
CA THR A 182 15.17 13.60 40.09
C THR A 182 13.76 13.12 40.43
N VAL A 183 13.16 12.35 39.53
CA VAL A 183 11.85 11.72 39.71
C VAL A 183 11.98 10.21 39.58
N GLY A 184 11.56 9.49 40.61
CA GLY A 184 11.57 8.03 40.62
C GLY A 184 12.96 7.39 40.71
N ALA A 185 12.95 6.06 40.75
CA ALA A 185 14.12 5.19 40.63
C ALA A 185 13.80 4.11 39.61
N TYR A 186 14.73 3.82 38.70
CA TYR A 186 14.45 2.95 37.55
C TYR A 186 15.41 1.76 37.51
N PRO A 187 14.95 0.56 37.15
CA PRO A 187 15.76 -0.65 37.18
C PRO A 187 16.86 -0.68 36.11
N GLY A 188 16.74 0.13 35.05
CA GLY A 188 17.71 0.18 33.96
C GLY A 188 17.57 1.43 33.09
N LYS A 189 17.82 1.29 31.79
CA LYS A 189 17.65 2.41 30.84
C LYS A 189 16.20 2.89 30.85
N VAL A 190 15.98 4.20 30.94
CA VAL A 190 14.68 4.80 30.71
C VAL A 190 14.61 5.15 29.23
N THR A 191 13.73 4.47 28.50
CA THR A 191 13.67 4.49 27.03
C THR A 191 12.65 5.47 26.49
N SER A 192 11.63 5.82 27.29
CA SER A 192 10.62 6.82 26.95
C SER A 192 10.22 7.63 28.17
N VAL A 193 9.93 8.90 27.94
CA VAL A 193 9.34 9.82 28.93
C VAL A 193 8.36 10.74 28.22
N ALA A 194 7.18 10.94 28.81
CA ALA A 194 6.16 11.83 28.26
C ALA A 194 5.39 12.52 29.39
N PHE A 195 4.99 13.78 29.19
CA PHE A 195 4.03 14.44 30.06
C PHE A 195 2.60 14.03 29.71
N SER A 196 1.72 14.00 30.70
CA SER A 196 0.28 13.95 30.44
C SER A 196 -0.19 15.23 29.72
N PRO A 197 -1.33 15.19 28.99
CA PRO A 197 -1.85 16.37 28.29
C PRO A 197 -2.11 17.60 29.18
N ASP A 198 -2.34 17.40 30.48
CA ASP A 198 -2.52 18.46 31.48
C ASP A 198 -1.20 18.87 32.18
N GLY A 199 -0.08 18.21 31.87
CA GLY A 199 1.25 18.42 32.46
C GLY A 199 1.40 17.98 33.92
N SER A 200 0.37 17.38 34.53
CA SER A 200 0.37 17.04 35.96
C SER A 200 1.02 15.68 36.28
N ARG A 201 1.24 14.85 35.25
CA ARG A 201 1.82 13.53 35.35
C ARG A 201 2.97 13.35 34.38
N LEU A 202 3.91 12.48 34.77
CA LEU A 202 5.02 12.03 33.94
C LEU A 202 4.90 10.53 33.75
N ILE A 203 4.95 10.09 32.50
CA ILE A 203 4.91 8.70 32.09
C ILE A 203 6.32 8.29 31.71
N THR A 204 6.75 7.13 32.16
CA THR A 204 8.11 6.63 31.91
C THR A 204 8.08 5.17 31.53
N ALA A 205 8.90 4.77 30.55
CA ALA A 205 9.16 3.38 30.20
C ALA A 205 10.61 3.02 30.58
N SER A 206 10.80 1.89 31.26
CA SER A 206 12.13 1.38 31.61
C SER A 206 12.13 -0.15 31.67
N GLY A 207 13.30 -0.74 31.86
CA GLY A 207 13.42 -2.18 32.06
C GLY A 207 14.86 -2.65 32.06
N VAL A 208 15.01 -3.96 32.15
CA VAL A 208 16.28 -4.66 32.05
C VAL A 208 16.16 -5.71 30.95
N THR A 209 17.05 -5.62 29.96
CA THR A 209 17.07 -6.52 28.81
C THR A 209 17.11 -7.98 29.25
N GLY A 210 16.23 -8.79 28.68
CA GLY A 210 16.06 -10.21 28.99
C GLY A 210 15.36 -10.51 30.33
N LEU A 211 15.09 -9.51 31.18
CA LEU A 211 14.42 -9.71 32.46
C LEU A 211 12.98 -9.21 32.46
N GLY A 212 12.73 -7.99 31.95
CA GLY A 212 11.39 -7.42 31.94
C GLY A 212 11.36 -5.90 31.82
N GLY A 213 10.14 -5.39 31.65
CA GLY A 213 9.85 -3.97 31.48
C GLY A 213 8.88 -3.44 32.53
N VAL A 214 9.02 -2.16 32.85
CA VAL A 214 8.14 -1.42 33.75
C VAL A 214 7.79 -0.07 33.14
N ALA A 215 6.50 0.21 33.03
CA ALA A 215 6.02 1.57 32.83
C ALA A 215 5.51 2.13 34.15
N ALA A 216 5.65 3.44 34.35
CA ALA A 216 5.22 4.10 35.57
C ALA A 216 4.66 5.50 35.28
N ILE A 217 3.71 5.92 36.11
CA ILE A 217 3.13 7.26 36.12
C ILE A 217 3.51 7.92 37.45
N TRP A 218 4.09 9.11 37.36
CA TRP A 218 4.57 9.90 38.48
C TRP A 218 3.81 11.22 38.56
N ASN A 219 3.64 11.77 39.75
CA ASN A 219 3.19 13.14 39.92
C ASN A 219 4.37 14.10 39.68
N VAL A 220 4.17 15.08 38.80
CA VAL A 220 5.23 16.02 38.37
C VAL A 220 5.67 16.97 39.48
N ASP A 221 4.79 17.31 40.44
CA ASP A 221 5.08 18.33 41.44
C ASP A 221 5.87 17.79 42.63
N ASP A 222 5.48 16.62 43.16
CA ASP A 222 6.13 15.97 44.31
C ASP A 222 7.04 14.80 43.91
N GLY A 223 6.90 14.26 42.70
CA GLY A 223 7.69 13.13 42.20
C GLY A 223 7.25 11.78 42.76
N GLU A 224 6.08 11.71 43.39
CA GLU A 224 5.54 10.48 43.95
C GLU A 224 5.03 9.53 42.84
N LEU A 225 5.25 8.24 43.05
CA LEU A 225 4.71 7.19 42.17
C LEU A 225 3.19 7.16 42.31
N VAL A 226 2.49 7.37 41.21
CA VAL A 226 1.03 7.23 41.15
C VAL A 226 0.66 5.78 40.85
N ARG A 227 1.32 5.18 39.85
CA ARG A 227 1.01 3.82 39.41
C ARG A 227 2.16 3.20 38.63
N GLU A 228 2.27 1.88 38.73
CA GLU A 228 3.24 1.06 38.03
C GLU A 228 2.53 -0.03 37.21
N PHE A 229 3.07 -0.33 36.03
CA PHE A 229 2.52 -1.28 35.06
C PHE A 229 3.59 -2.30 34.69
N ARG A 230 3.33 -3.57 35.02
CA ARG A 230 4.24 -4.70 34.82
C ARG A 230 3.51 -5.85 34.14
N GLY A 231 4.14 -6.44 33.13
CA GLY A 231 3.61 -7.60 32.41
C GLY A 231 4.43 -8.00 31.19
N HIS A 232 5.19 -7.06 30.62
CA HIS A 232 6.15 -7.37 29.57
C HIS A 232 7.32 -8.23 30.07
N ARG A 233 7.79 -9.13 29.20
CA ARG A 233 8.84 -10.11 29.54
C ARG A 233 10.25 -9.63 29.26
N ASP A 234 10.36 -8.50 28.58
CA ASP A 234 11.61 -7.85 28.26
C ASP A 234 11.45 -6.32 28.37
N ILE A 235 12.55 -5.59 28.18
CA ILE A 235 12.64 -4.14 28.28
C ILE A 235 11.59 -3.45 27.42
N LEU A 236 10.98 -2.39 27.98
CA LEU A 236 10.10 -1.52 27.22
C LEU A 236 10.90 -0.59 26.33
N TYR A 237 10.42 -0.37 25.12
CA TYR A 237 10.95 0.69 24.26
C TYR A 237 10.13 1.97 24.34
N ASP A 238 8.81 1.86 24.50
CA ASP A 238 7.94 3.03 24.61
C ASP A 238 6.73 2.79 25.54
N ALA A 239 6.19 3.90 26.06
CA ALA A 239 4.96 3.97 26.83
C ALA A 239 4.24 5.30 26.56
N THR A 240 3.03 5.23 26.00
CA THR A 240 2.27 6.41 25.57
C THR A 240 0.84 6.40 26.12
N LEU A 241 0.31 7.58 26.47
CA LEU A 241 -1.08 7.73 26.91
C LEU A 241 -2.02 7.94 25.72
N SER A 242 -3.25 7.46 25.85
CA SER A 242 -4.33 7.89 24.97
C SER A 242 -4.58 9.41 25.13
N PRO A 243 -5.11 10.10 24.10
CA PRO A 243 -5.38 11.54 24.17
C PRO A 243 -6.28 11.97 25.35
N ASP A 244 -7.17 11.08 25.79
CA ASP A 244 -8.04 11.30 26.95
C ASP A 244 -7.39 10.90 28.30
N GLY A 245 -6.18 10.33 28.28
CA GLY A 245 -5.42 9.89 29.44
C GLY A 245 -5.95 8.64 30.15
N THR A 246 -6.93 7.94 29.57
CA THR A 246 -7.58 6.80 30.22
C THR A 246 -6.84 5.48 29.99
N LEU A 247 -6.12 5.36 28.88
CA LEU A 247 -5.35 4.18 28.50
C LEU A 247 -3.86 4.50 28.43
N LEU A 248 -3.06 3.50 28.78
CA LEU A 248 -1.62 3.47 28.53
C LEU A 248 -1.34 2.35 27.54
N ALA A 249 -0.58 2.62 26.49
CA ALA A 249 -0.03 1.60 25.61
C ALA A 249 1.48 1.46 25.88
N THR A 250 1.97 0.23 26.02
CA THR A 250 3.39 -0.07 26.20
C THR A 250 3.87 -1.06 25.15
N CYS A 251 5.10 -0.94 24.67
CA CYS A 251 5.68 -1.87 23.71
C CYS A 251 7.10 -2.32 24.09
N SER A 252 7.50 -3.50 23.63
CA SER A 252 8.66 -4.21 24.19
C SER A 252 9.45 -5.03 23.16
N TYR A 253 10.68 -5.37 23.53
CA TYR A 253 11.49 -6.38 22.85
C TYR A 253 10.81 -7.76 22.78
N ASP A 254 9.85 -8.04 23.68
CA ASP A 254 9.03 -9.26 23.67
C ASP A 254 8.03 -9.36 22.50
N LYS A 255 8.07 -8.40 21.56
CA LYS A 255 7.29 -8.36 20.32
C LYS A 255 5.80 -8.05 20.51
N THR A 256 5.40 -7.67 21.72
CA THR A 256 4.00 -7.37 22.05
C THR A 256 3.78 -5.90 22.39
N ILE A 257 2.52 -5.51 22.31
CA ILE A 257 2.02 -4.23 22.84
C ILE A 257 0.98 -4.59 23.91
N ILE A 258 0.98 -3.90 25.05
CA ILE A 258 -0.03 -4.08 26.09
C ILE A 258 -0.80 -2.77 26.30
N LEU A 259 -2.13 -2.88 26.37
CA LEU A 259 -3.02 -1.79 26.74
C LEU A 259 -3.45 -1.94 28.19
N TRP A 260 -3.30 -0.87 28.95
CA TRP A 260 -3.60 -0.80 30.37
C TRP A 260 -4.69 0.23 30.63
N ASP A 261 -5.55 -0.05 31.61
CA ASP A 261 -6.38 0.98 32.22
C ASP A 261 -5.54 1.79 33.19
N VAL A 262 -5.46 3.11 32.98
CA VAL A 262 -4.61 4.00 33.80
C VAL A 262 -5.11 4.11 35.24
N ALA A 263 -6.43 4.03 35.45
CA ALA A 263 -7.02 4.23 36.76
C ALA A 263 -6.87 3.01 37.66
N SER A 264 -7.04 1.79 37.13
CA SER A 264 -6.97 0.52 37.86
C SER A 264 -5.58 -0.12 37.81
N GLY A 265 -4.80 0.12 36.75
CA GLY A 265 -3.55 -0.58 36.48
C GLY A 265 -3.74 -1.94 35.84
N GLU A 266 -4.97 -2.32 35.50
CA GLU A 266 -5.25 -3.63 34.92
C GLU A 266 -4.82 -3.68 33.45
N GLN A 267 -4.22 -4.81 33.07
CA GLN A 267 -3.98 -5.16 31.69
C GLN A 267 -5.33 -5.43 31.02
N LEU A 268 -5.70 -4.60 30.05
CA LEU A 268 -6.93 -4.77 29.29
C LEU A 268 -6.74 -5.74 28.13
N ARG A 269 -5.64 -5.58 27.37
CA ARG A 269 -5.39 -6.32 26.13
C ARG A 269 -3.90 -6.47 25.85
N THR A 270 -3.53 -7.57 25.19
CA THR A 270 -2.22 -7.77 24.57
C THR A 270 -2.42 -7.84 23.06
N LEU A 271 -1.72 -6.99 22.31
CA LEU A 271 -1.71 -6.99 20.85
C LEU A 271 -0.49 -7.80 20.39
N SER A 272 -0.76 -8.95 19.79
CA SER A 272 0.25 -9.87 19.25
C SER A 272 0.17 -9.91 17.73
N GLY A 273 1.31 -10.00 17.06
CA GLY A 273 1.36 -10.13 15.61
C GLY A 273 2.62 -9.56 14.94
N HIS A 274 3.46 -8.84 15.69
CA HIS A 274 4.82 -8.53 15.26
C HIS A 274 5.73 -9.74 15.41
N ASN A 275 6.70 -9.87 14.50
CA ASN A 275 7.68 -10.96 14.51
C ASN A 275 9.04 -10.54 15.12
N GLY A 276 9.21 -9.25 15.42
CA GLY A 276 10.39 -8.64 16.02
C GLY A 276 10.01 -7.67 17.15
N ALA A 277 11.02 -7.10 17.80
CA ALA A 277 10.84 -6.09 18.85
C ALA A 277 9.94 -4.93 18.38
N VAL A 278 9.10 -4.40 19.25
CA VAL A 278 8.28 -3.21 18.95
C VAL A 278 8.93 -2.01 19.61
N TYR A 279 9.42 -1.08 18.79
CA TYR A 279 10.25 0.04 19.23
C TYR A 279 9.44 1.28 19.61
N ASP A 280 8.28 1.48 18.99
CA ASP A 280 7.48 2.70 19.18
C ASP A 280 5.98 2.40 19.02
N VAL A 281 5.15 3.16 19.74
CA VAL A 281 3.69 3.11 19.67
C VAL A 281 3.09 4.52 19.76
N ALA A 282 2.12 4.81 18.91
CA ALA A 282 1.44 6.11 18.93
C ALA A 282 -0.07 5.98 18.78
N PHE A 283 -0.83 6.66 19.65
CA PHE A 283 -2.27 6.79 19.49
C PHE A 283 -2.61 7.74 18.34
N SER A 284 -3.66 7.39 17.62
CA SER A 284 -4.36 8.33 16.75
C SER A 284 -4.97 9.49 17.57
N PRO A 285 -5.16 10.68 16.99
CA PRO A 285 -5.67 11.84 17.73
C PRO A 285 -7.04 11.65 18.38
N ASP A 286 -7.85 10.72 17.87
CA ASP A 286 -9.15 10.34 18.44
C ASP A 286 -9.07 9.20 19.48
N GLY A 287 -7.88 8.63 19.69
CA GLY A 287 -7.62 7.54 20.62
C GLY A 287 -8.18 6.17 20.19
N GLN A 288 -8.81 6.07 19.02
CA GLN A 288 -9.50 4.84 18.59
C GLN A 288 -8.54 3.80 17.99
N PHE A 289 -7.39 4.25 17.51
CA PHE A 289 -6.37 3.44 16.87
C PHE A 289 -4.98 3.67 17.46
N LEU A 290 -4.14 2.66 17.32
CA LEU A 290 -2.70 2.69 17.59
C LEU A 290 -1.93 2.35 16.31
N VAL A 291 -0.79 2.98 16.12
CA VAL A 291 0.24 2.53 15.17
C VAL A 291 1.46 2.06 15.97
N SER A 292 2.13 1.03 15.48
CA SER A 292 3.36 0.50 16.08
C SER A 292 4.46 0.30 15.04
N ALA A 293 5.72 0.54 15.40
CA ALA A 293 6.91 0.33 14.57
C ALA A 293 7.77 -0.81 15.13
N SER A 294 8.33 -1.65 14.26
CA SER A 294 9.00 -2.89 14.69
C SER A 294 10.26 -3.25 13.90
N ALA A 295 11.10 -4.07 14.56
CA ALA A 295 12.23 -4.77 13.97
C ALA A 295 11.84 -5.83 12.92
N ASP A 296 10.55 -6.10 12.70
CA ASP A 296 10.08 -7.00 11.63
C ASP A 296 9.88 -6.30 10.27
N ASP A 297 10.51 -5.13 10.09
CA ASP A 297 10.42 -4.26 8.92
C ASP A 297 9.00 -3.72 8.64
N THR A 298 8.06 -3.85 9.59
CA THR A 298 6.69 -3.38 9.41
C THR A 298 6.26 -2.36 10.45
N CYS A 299 5.34 -1.49 10.05
CA CYS A 299 4.44 -0.85 11.01
C CYS A 299 3.08 -1.56 11.00
N LYS A 300 2.33 -1.53 12.11
CA LYS A 300 0.98 -2.12 12.18
C LYS A 300 -0.02 -1.14 12.77
N VAL A 301 -1.25 -1.20 12.26
CA VAL A 301 -2.37 -0.38 12.75
C VAL A 301 -3.33 -1.27 13.52
N TRP A 302 -3.75 -0.83 14.70
CA TRP A 302 -4.58 -1.60 15.62
C TRP A 302 -5.79 -0.79 16.03
N ARG A 303 -6.97 -1.43 16.09
CA ARG A 303 -8.14 -0.83 16.73
C ARG A 303 -8.04 -1.05 18.24
N VAL A 304 -8.16 0.01 19.01
CA VAL A 304 -7.95 0.00 20.47
C VAL A 304 -9.06 -0.76 21.21
N SER A 305 -10.28 -0.77 20.69
CA SER A 305 -11.46 -1.34 21.37
C SER A 305 -11.42 -2.86 21.51
N ASP A 306 -10.88 -3.57 20.52
CA ASP A 306 -10.87 -5.03 20.45
C ASP A 306 -9.48 -5.62 20.16
N GLY A 307 -8.50 -4.80 19.80
CA GLY A 307 -7.16 -5.24 19.43
C GLY A 307 -7.07 -5.80 18.01
N GLU A 308 -8.09 -5.60 17.16
CA GLU A 308 -8.05 -6.05 15.77
C GLU A 308 -6.94 -5.33 15.01
N ARG A 309 -6.12 -6.09 14.28
CA ARG A 309 -5.13 -5.53 13.35
C ARG A 309 -5.84 -5.03 12.10
N MET A 310 -5.86 -3.71 11.94
CA MET A 310 -6.51 -3.01 10.84
C MET A 310 -5.67 -3.00 9.56
N ASP A 311 -4.34 -3.03 9.69
CA ASP A 311 -3.42 -3.11 8.56
C ASP A 311 -2.00 -3.54 9.00
N THR A 312 -1.18 -3.96 8.02
CA THR A 312 0.28 -4.10 8.14
C THR A 312 0.95 -3.30 7.03
N LEU A 313 1.67 -2.25 7.42
CA LEU A 313 2.43 -1.35 6.56
C LEU A 313 3.81 -1.98 6.30
N GLY A 314 3.88 -2.86 5.29
CA GLY A 314 5.05 -3.69 4.96
C GLY A 314 5.98 -3.11 3.88
N GLN A 315 5.81 -1.85 3.52
CA GLN A 315 6.67 -1.17 2.54
C GLN A 315 8.08 -0.78 3.04
N PRO A 316 8.36 -0.57 4.35
CA PRO A 316 9.74 -0.39 4.82
C PRO A 316 10.63 -1.56 4.40
N LEU A 317 11.89 -1.25 4.04
CA LEU A 317 12.83 -2.27 3.55
C LEU A 317 13.73 -2.84 4.66
N LYS A 318 13.64 -2.27 5.87
CA LYS A 318 14.37 -2.60 7.08
C LYS A 318 13.56 -2.13 8.30
N GLU A 319 14.08 -2.39 9.49
CA GLU A 319 13.48 -2.10 10.79
C GLU A 319 12.90 -0.68 10.86
N ALA A 320 11.65 -0.56 11.32
CA ALA A 320 11.01 0.72 11.61
C ALA A 320 11.23 1.06 13.09
N TYR A 321 11.83 2.22 13.37
CA TYR A 321 12.16 2.63 14.75
C TYR A 321 11.15 3.58 15.34
N CYS A 322 10.51 4.41 14.53
CA CYS A 322 9.54 5.40 14.99
C CYS A 322 8.33 5.47 14.06
N CYS A 323 7.16 5.75 14.62
CA CYS A 323 5.93 5.96 13.88
C CYS A 323 4.98 6.90 14.61
N THR A 324 4.18 7.65 13.85
CA THR A 324 3.17 8.54 14.44
C THR A 324 2.02 8.82 13.50
N PHE A 325 0.89 9.25 14.04
CA PHE A 325 -0.20 9.83 13.25
C PHE A 325 0.06 11.31 13.02
N SER A 326 -0.35 11.83 11.86
CA SER A 326 -0.46 13.27 11.70
C SER A 326 -1.50 13.84 12.69
N PRO A 327 -1.33 15.08 13.20
CA PRO A 327 -2.26 15.66 14.17
C PRO A 327 -3.72 15.75 13.71
N ASP A 328 -3.96 15.77 12.39
CA ASP A 328 -5.30 15.76 11.78
C ASP A 328 -5.89 14.34 11.57
N GLY A 329 -5.17 13.28 11.96
CA GLY A 329 -5.61 11.89 11.87
C GLY A 329 -5.79 11.37 10.44
N ARG A 330 -5.16 12.01 9.44
CA ARG A 330 -5.27 11.64 8.02
C ARG A 330 -4.11 10.79 7.51
N PHE A 331 -2.94 10.86 8.15
CA PHE A 331 -1.75 10.15 7.71
C PHE A 331 -1.07 9.42 8.86
N ILE A 332 -0.33 8.37 8.49
CA ILE A 332 0.64 7.69 9.35
C ILE A 332 2.02 7.98 8.75
N VAL A 333 2.99 8.29 9.59
CA VAL A 333 4.39 8.50 9.19
C VAL A 333 5.28 7.54 9.96
N ALA A 334 6.28 6.96 9.30
CA ALA A 334 7.30 6.15 9.96
C ALA A 334 8.69 6.42 9.39
N GLY A 335 9.69 6.07 10.19
CA GLY A 335 11.11 6.10 9.84
C GLY A 335 11.89 5.02 10.57
N GLY A 336 13.05 4.65 10.03
CA GLY A 336 13.91 3.64 10.64
C GLY A 336 15.19 3.40 9.87
N ALA A 337 15.66 2.15 9.88
CA ALA A 337 16.94 1.72 9.33
C ALA A 337 17.02 1.73 7.80
N ASP A 338 15.88 1.86 7.09
CA ASP A 338 15.82 2.05 5.64
C ASP A 338 16.05 3.52 5.22
N ASN A 339 16.39 4.38 6.18
CA ASN A 339 16.79 5.77 6.01
C ASN A 339 15.71 6.67 5.37
N SER A 340 14.49 6.18 5.24
CA SER A 340 13.43 6.83 4.48
C SER A 340 12.26 7.22 5.39
N LEU A 341 11.68 8.39 5.13
CA LEU A 341 10.37 8.75 5.66
C LEU A 341 9.29 8.15 4.77
N ARG A 342 8.39 7.39 5.38
CA ARG A 342 7.24 6.81 4.68
C ARG A 342 5.95 7.37 5.23
N VAL A 343 5.03 7.66 4.32
CA VAL A 343 3.75 8.29 4.65
C VAL A 343 2.63 7.50 4.00
N TRP A 344 1.68 7.06 4.81
CA TRP A 344 0.49 6.35 4.36
C TRP A 344 -0.74 7.20 4.63
N ARG A 345 -1.70 7.16 3.71
CA ARG A 345 -3.02 7.73 3.97
C ARG A 345 -3.78 6.79 4.90
N PHE A 346 -4.16 7.29 6.08
CA PHE A 346 -4.89 6.49 7.05
C PHE A 346 -6.36 6.36 6.68
N VAL A 347 -6.69 5.23 6.05
CA VAL A 347 -8.03 4.88 5.62
C VAL A 347 -8.61 3.72 6.42
N SER A 348 -7.85 2.83 7.05
CA SER A 348 -8.39 1.61 7.70
C SER A 348 -9.11 1.84 9.04
N LYS A 349 -10.21 2.59 9.01
CA LYS A 349 -10.96 3.02 10.20
C LYS A 349 -12.09 2.05 10.59
N ASP A 350 -13.03 1.82 9.68
CA ASP A 350 -14.22 0.97 9.93
C ASP A 350 -13.96 -0.53 9.77
N ARG A 351 -13.03 -0.92 8.90
CA ARG A 351 -12.69 -2.33 8.63
C ARG A 351 -11.21 -2.47 8.26
N PRO A 352 -10.60 -3.65 8.44
CA PRO A 352 -9.25 -3.89 7.94
C PRO A 352 -9.16 -3.63 6.44
N ARG A 353 -8.19 -2.83 6.02
CA ARG A 353 -7.88 -2.52 4.62
C ARG A 353 -6.49 -1.91 4.51
N ILE A 354 -5.92 -2.01 3.32
CA ILE A 354 -4.58 -1.48 3.05
C ILE A 354 -4.63 0.05 3.06
N ASN A 355 -3.74 0.67 3.84
CA ASN A 355 -3.47 2.08 3.80
C ASN A 355 -2.46 2.34 2.67
N PRO A 356 -2.83 3.06 1.61
CA PRO A 356 -1.92 3.27 0.48
C PRO A 356 -0.76 4.14 0.91
N GLN A 357 0.46 3.73 0.56
CA GLN A 357 1.63 4.58 0.68
C GLN A 357 1.51 5.71 -0.34
N VAL A 358 1.65 6.95 0.12
CA VAL A 358 1.53 8.15 -0.74
C VAL A 358 2.85 8.87 -0.90
N ILE A 359 3.82 8.68 0.00
CA ILE A 359 5.16 9.27 -0.06
C ILE A 359 6.17 8.26 0.50
N ALA A 360 7.32 8.12 -0.17
CA ALA A 360 8.50 7.42 0.34
C ALA A 360 9.75 8.22 0.01
N ARG A 361 10.28 8.96 0.99
CA ARG A 361 11.36 9.92 0.77
C ARG A 361 12.63 9.45 1.45
N PHE A 362 13.72 9.26 0.69
CA PHE A 362 15.05 9.15 1.29
C PHE A 362 15.29 10.40 2.15
N ALA A 363 15.53 10.18 3.44
CA ALA A 363 15.51 11.26 4.40
C ALA A 363 16.91 11.56 4.95
N HIS A 364 17.67 10.53 5.31
CA HIS A 364 18.95 10.63 6.00
C HIS A 364 19.96 9.62 5.43
N GLU A 365 21.25 9.78 5.67
CA GLU A 365 22.28 8.79 5.30
C GLU A 365 22.42 7.68 6.36
N GLY A 366 21.82 7.88 7.54
CA GLY A 366 21.73 6.90 8.63
C GLY A 366 20.28 6.65 9.07
N PRO A 367 20.07 5.65 9.94
CA PRO A 367 18.74 5.31 10.46
C PRO A 367 18.05 6.51 11.10
N ILE A 368 16.76 6.66 10.80
CA ILE A 368 15.90 7.65 11.45
C ILE A 368 15.51 7.10 12.82
N VAL A 369 15.89 7.81 13.87
CA VAL A 369 15.69 7.35 15.25
C VAL A 369 14.36 7.84 15.81
N GLN A 370 14.03 9.12 15.57
CA GLN A 370 12.81 9.73 16.08
C GLN A 370 12.28 10.76 15.09
N LEU A 371 10.97 10.92 15.06
CA LEU A 371 10.26 11.93 14.31
C LEU A 371 9.14 12.54 15.16
N GLU A 372 8.82 13.80 14.92
CA GLU A 372 7.74 14.48 15.65
C GLU A 372 7.15 15.63 14.85
N PHE A 373 5.82 15.75 14.89
CA PHE A 373 5.11 16.83 14.20
C PHE A 373 5.12 18.11 15.02
N THR A 374 5.07 19.26 14.34
CA THR A 374 4.59 20.46 15.01
C THR A 374 3.12 20.29 15.40
N PRO A 375 2.62 20.92 16.48
CA PRO A 375 1.23 20.75 16.93
C PRO A 375 0.17 21.07 15.88
N ASP A 376 0.46 21.99 14.95
CA ASP A 376 -0.41 22.33 13.83
C ASP A 376 -0.35 21.31 12.65
N GLY A 377 0.53 20.32 12.75
CA GLY A 377 0.80 19.31 11.73
C GLY A 377 1.46 19.84 10.46
N SER A 378 1.87 21.12 10.41
CA SER A 378 2.40 21.75 9.19
C SER A 378 3.84 21.34 8.88
N LYS A 379 4.56 20.88 9.89
CA LYS A 379 5.96 20.45 9.80
C LYS A 379 6.19 19.16 10.57
N LEU A 380 7.24 18.47 10.17
CA LEU A 380 7.80 17.32 10.87
C LEU A 380 9.27 17.64 11.17
N VAL A 381 9.79 17.19 12.31
CA VAL A 381 11.23 17.15 12.61
C VAL A 381 11.65 15.70 12.63
N SER A 382 12.81 15.38 12.06
CA SER A 382 13.41 14.04 12.16
C SER A 382 14.89 14.14 12.52
N VAL A 383 15.35 13.15 13.29
CA VAL A 383 16.74 13.00 13.72
C VAL A 383 17.25 11.62 13.33
N ALA A 384 18.54 11.54 12.99
CA ALA A 384 19.15 10.30 12.52
C ALA A 384 20.54 10.07 13.10
N GLU A 385 21.00 8.80 13.05
CA GLU A 385 22.31 8.38 13.55
C GLU A 385 23.50 8.96 12.78
N ASP A 386 23.26 9.52 11.59
CA ASP A 386 24.27 10.21 10.78
C ASP A 386 24.61 11.62 11.31
N ARG A 387 24.07 12.00 12.48
CA ARG A 387 24.21 13.32 13.11
C ARG A 387 23.61 14.45 12.28
N THR A 388 22.56 14.14 11.52
CA THR A 388 21.76 15.15 10.82
C THR A 388 20.39 15.30 11.45
N VAL A 389 19.87 16.52 11.35
CA VAL A 389 18.54 16.89 11.80
C VAL A 389 17.84 17.62 10.67
N LYS A 390 16.60 17.26 10.39
CA LYS A 390 15.84 17.85 9.29
C LYS A 390 14.46 18.29 9.73
N VAL A 391 14.02 19.43 9.21
CA VAL A 391 12.64 19.91 9.30
C VAL A 391 12.01 19.78 7.93
N TRP A 392 10.82 19.22 7.87
CA TRP A 392 10.06 18.93 6.65
C TRP A 392 8.76 19.71 6.63
N ASN A 393 8.34 20.19 5.48
CA ASN A 393 6.96 20.62 5.26
C ASN A 393 6.09 19.40 4.99
N THR A 394 4.96 19.24 5.67
CA THR A 394 4.15 18.01 5.61
C THR A 394 3.17 17.94 4.44
N ARG A 395 3.00 19.03 3.67
CA ARG A 395 2.15 19.01 2.46
C ARG A 395 2.75 18.13 1.36
N GLY A 396 4.08 17.97 1.35
CA GLY A 396 4.80 17.15 0.38
C GLY A 396 6.09 16.54 0.92
N TYR A 397 6.32 16.61 2.23
CA TYR A 397 7.54 16.15 2.92
C TYR A 397 8.82 16.69 2.27
N ARG A 398 8.77 17.96 1.83
CA ARG A 398 9.93 18.69 1.30
C ARG A 398 10.80 19.18 2.46
N GLU A 399 12.13 19.07 2.31
CA GLU A 399 13.09 19.59 3.30
C GLU A 399 12.96 21.12 3.36
N LEU A 400 12.75 21.66 4.56
CA LEU A 400 12.77 23.09 4.85
C LEU A 400 14.13 23.53 5.38
N LYS A 401 14.75 22.68 6.20
CA LYS A 401 16.04 22.96 6.82
C LYS A 401 16.73 21.66 7.18
N LEU A 402 18.04 21.66 6.97
CA LEU A 402 18.96 20.61 7.38
C LEU A 402 20.07 21.24 8.25
N TRP A 403 20.37 20.58 9.35
CA TRP A 403 21.59 20.76 10.13
C TRP A 403 22.49 19.55 9.90
N GLU A 404 23.56 19.75 9.14
CA GLU A 404 24.62 18.77 8.91
C GLU A 404 25.67 18.93 10.02
N ASN A 405 26.03 17.83 10.68
CA ASN A 405 27.08 17.76 11.71
C ASN A 405 26.66 18.25 13.10
N GLU A 406 25.60 17.68 13.66
CA GLU A 406 25.42 17.75 15.12
C GLU A 406 26.69 17.24 15.84
N PRO A 407 27.10 17.87 16.96
CA PRO A 407 28.30 17.49 17.70
C PRO A 407 28.38 15.99 18.00
N GLU A 408 27.23 15.38 18.27
CA GLU A 408 27.06 13.96 18.55
C GLU A 408 25.66 13.50 18.09
N VAL A 409 25.45 12.18 17.97
CA VAL A 409 24.16 11.58 17.60
C VAL A 409 23.06 12.04 18.57
N ALA A 410 21.99 12.61 18.01
CA ALA A 410 20.77 12.93 18.73
C ALA A 410 19.89 11.66 18.80
N MET A 411 19.55 11.27 20.02
CA MET A 411 18.74 10.08 20.30
C MET A 411 17.32 10.42 20.78
N ALA A 412 17.11 11.67 21.19
CA ALA A 412 15.86 12.14 21.71
C ALA A 412 15.51 13.51 21.10
N LEU A 413 14.22 13.71 20.81
CA LEU A 413 13.63 14.88 20.20
C LEU A 413 12.32 15.22 20.94
N THR A 414 12.06 16.51 21.17
CA THR A 414 10.73 17.02 21.53
C THR A 414 10.47 18.34 20.81
N VAL A 415 9.27 18.54 20.27
CA VAL A 415 8.85 19.80 19.65
C VAL A 415 8.12 20.64 20.69
N GLY A 416 8.49 21.91 20.80
CA GLY A 416 7.86 22.82 21.75
C GLY A 416 6.37 23.06 21.44
N PRO A 417 5.53 23.38 22.44
CA PRO A 417 4.08 23.44 22.30
C PRO A 417 3.57 24.53 21.34
N ALA A 418 4.38 25.55 21.04
CA ALA A 418 4.08 26.56 20.03
C ALA A 418 4.40 26.10 18.59
N GLY A 419 5.14 24.99 18.41
CA GLY A 419 5.62 24.54 17.10
C GLY A 419 6.73 25.41 16.48
N GLU A 420 7.33 26.29 17.29
CA GLU A 420 8.34 27.27 16.84
C GLU A 420 9.79 26.83 17.14
N SER A 421 9.98 25.79 17.95
CA SER A 421 11.30 25.28 18.33
C SER A 421 11.24 23.80 18.65
N PHE A 422 12.38 23.12 18.63
CA PHE A 422 12.53 21.76 19.15
C PHE A 422 13.79 21.64 20.02
N VAL A 423 13.81 20.64 20.89
CA VAL A 423 14.95 20.30 21.76
C VAL A 423 15.46 18.91 21.40
N LEU A 424 16.78 18.75 21.40
CA LEU A 424 17.47 17.49 21.16
C LEU A 424 18.22 17.03 22.40
N GLY A 425 18.30 15.71 22.58
CA GLY A 425 19.16 15.04 23.54
C GLY A 425 20.14 14.11 22.84
N ARG A 426 21.41 14.20 23.22
CA ARG A 426 22.50 13.50 22.52
C ARG A 426 23.15 12.38 23.33
N MET A 427 23.90 11.53 22.63
CA MET A 427 24.67 10.42 23.24
C MET A 427 25.78 10.87 24.18
N ASP A 428 26.33 12.07 24.01
CA ASP A 428 27.30 12.67 24.94
C ASP A 428 26.65 13.30 26.19
N GLY A 429 25.32 13.20 26.28
CA GLY A 429 24.53 13.73 27.38
C GLY A 429 24.13 15.20 27.24
N THR A 430 24.57 15.89 26.18
CA THR A 430 24.23 17.31 25.97
C THR A 430 22.81 17.50 25.43
N LEU A 431 22.28 18.70 25.64
CA LEU A 431 21.01 19.16 25.11
C LEU A 431 21.24 20.29 24.10
N ALA A 432 20.39 20.39 23.09
CA ALA A 432 20.39 21.48 22.13
C ALA A 432 18.98 21.97 21.84
N ARG A 433 18.83 23.27 21.52
CA ARG A 433 17.54 23.86 21.17
C ARG A 433 17.67 24.65 19.88
N TYR A 434 16.75 24.43 18.96
CA TYR A 434 16.74 25.05 17.64
C TYR A 434 15.38 25.66 17.31
N ALA A 435 15.39 26.80 16.61
CA ALA A 435 14.18 27.34 16.01
C ALA A 435 13.73 26.49 14.81
N ILE A 436 12.42 26.33 14.69
CA ILE A 436 11.77 25.77 13.51
C ILE A 436 11.54 26.93 12.53
N PRO A 437 12.06 26.85 11.29
CA PRO A 437 11.90 27.93 10.33
C PRO A 437 10.41 28.17 10.01
N ALA A 438 10.02 29.44 9.89
CA ALA A 438 8.75 29.81 9.29
C ALA A 438 8.73 29.27 7.85
N GLY A 439 7.80 28.37 7.55
CA GLY A 439 7.70 27.74 6.23
C GLY A 439 7.27 28.75 5.16
N PRO A 440 7.66 28.56 3.89
CA PRO A 440 7.16 29.39 2.80
C PRO A 440 5.64 29.29 2.72
N SER A 441 4.96 30.43 2.86
CA SER A 441 3.53 30.58 2.57
C SER A 441 3.34 30.61 1.05
N GLY A 442 3.34 29.44 0.41
CA GLY A 442 3.29 29.33 -1.05
C GLY A 442 2.57 28.07 -1.51
N SER A 443 1.60 28.26 -2.39
CA SER A 443 0.55 27.31 -2.79
C SER A 443 0.98 26.32 -3.88
N GLY A 444 0.79 25.02 -3.62
CA GLY A 444 0.61 23.94 -4.61
C GLY A 444 1.65 23.77 -5.72
N GLU A 445 1.47 22.72 -6.50
CA GLU A 445 2.12 22.56 -7.81
C GLU A 445 1.69 23.74 -8.69
N GLN A 446 2.62 24.65 -8.98
CA GLN A 446 2.45 25.65 -10.03
C GLN A 446 3.05 25.06 -11.30
N GLY A 447 2.21 24.38 -12.07
CA GLY A 447 2.54 23.98 -13.42
C GLY A 447 2.23 25.11 -14.42
N PRO A 448 2.96 25.19 -15.55
CA PRO A 448 2.47 25.95 -16.69
C PRO A 448 1.08 25.42 -17.10
N ALA A 449 0.21 26.30 -17.61
CA ALA A 449 -1.10 25.90 -18.11
C ALA A 449 -0.94 24.87 -19.24
N GLU A 450 -1.82 23.86 -19.28
CA GLU A 450 -1.90 22.96 -20.43
C GLU A 450 -2.17 23.78 -21.70
N ILE A 451 -1.45 23.45 -22.76
CA ILE A 451 -1.61 24.13 -24.05
C ILE A 451 -2.93 23.65 -24.65
N GLU A 452 -3.87 24.57 -24.85
CA GLU A 452 -5.14 24.25 -25.48
C GLU A 452 -4.92 23.78 -26.92
N ALA A 453 -5.45 22.60 -27.25
CA ALA A 453 -5.38 22.04 -28.58
C ALA A 453 -6.22 22.85 -29.58
N VAL A 454 -5.62 23.22 -30.70
CA VAL A 454 -6.23 23.99 -31.79
C VAL A 454 -6.33 23.11 -33.02
N ALA A 455 -7.56 22.95 -33.53
CA ALA A 455 -7.80 22.20 -34.75
C ALA A 455 -7.27 22.94 -35.98
N VAL A 456 -6.40 22.29 -36.75
CA VAL A 456 -5.92 22.80 -38.04
C VAL A 456 -6.97 22.55 -39.13
N THR A 457 -7.15 23.53 -40.03
CA THR A 457 -8.07 23.39 -41.17
C THR A 457 -7.51 22.40 -42.18
N ALA A 458 -8.34 21.49 -42.68
CA ALA A 458 -7.94 20.53 -43.71
C ALA A 458 -7.63 21.24 -45.04
N GLY A 459 -6.37 21.20 -45.46
CA GLY A 459 -5.90 21.60 -46.79
C GLY A 459 -5.58 20.41 -47.68
N ASP A 460 -5.28 20.65 -48.96
CA ASP A 460 -4.82 19.61 -49.88
C ASP A 460 -3.46 19.07 -49.46
N ILE A 461 -3.31 17.74 -49.39
CA ILE A 461 -2.05 17.08 -49.04
C ILE A 461 -1.10 17.19 -50.23
N GLN A 462 0.03 17.88 -50.04
CA GLN A 462 1.05 18.00 -51.07
C GLN A 462 1.92 16.74 -51.13
N THR A 463 2.17 16.20 -52.33
CA THR A 463 3.12 15.09 -52.50
C THR A 463 4.53 15.64 -52.72
N VAL A 464 5.44 15.27 -51.83
CA VAL A 464 6.85 15.68 -51.85
C VAL A 464 7.72 14.44 -52.01
N LYS A 465 8.82 14.57 -52.75
CA LYS A 465 9.87 13.56 -52.81
C LYS A 465 11.08 14.07 -52.04
N GLU A 466 11.73 13.20 -51.27
CA GLU A 466 12.93 13.52 -50.52
C GLU A 466 14.02 14.16 -51.40
N GLN A 467 14.87 14.97 -50.76
CA GLN A 467 16.05 15.57 -51.37
C GLN A 467 17.22 15.46 -50.40
N GLU A 468 18.29 14.78 -50.82
CA GLU A 468 19.53 14.61 -50.04
C GLU A 468 20.56 15.73 -50.34
N PRO A 469 21.39 16.12 -49.35
CA PRO A 469 21.40 15.66 -47.96
C PRO A 469 20.30 16.32 -47.12
N ASN A 470 19.72 15.60 -46.17
CA ASN A 470 18.76 16.14 -45.19
C ASN A 470 19.05 15.65 -43.75
N ASN A 471 20.26 15.19 -43.48
CA ASN A 471 20.63 14.51 -42.23
C ASN A 471 21.00 15.47 -41.08
N THR A 472 20.89 16.79 -41.27
CA THR A 472 21.16 17.77 -40.22
C THR A 472 20.04 18.83 -40.14
N PRO A 473 19.80 19.46 -38.97
CA PRO A 473 18.82 20.54 -38.87
C PRO A 473 19.03 21.64 -39.92
N ALA A 474 20.27 21.99 -40.25
CA ALA A 474 20.58 23.01 -41.25
C ALA A 474 20.25 22.59 -42.69
N GLU A 475 20.28 21.28 -42.98
CA GLU A 475 20.02 20.70 -44.30
C GLU A 475 18.57 20.21 -44.46
N ALA A 476 17.80 20.14 -43.37
CA ALA A 476 16.43 19.65 -43.35
C ALA A 476 15.54 20.36 -44.39
N ALA A 477 14.93 19.57 -45.28
CA ALA A 477 14.09 20.11 -46.34
C ALA A 477 12.82 20.74 -45.77
N THR A 478 12.51 21.98 -46.17
CA THR A 478 11.28 22.66 -45.75
C THR A 478 10.08 22.13 -46.53
N VAL A 479 9.06 21.68 -45.81
CA VAL A 479 7.83 21.10 -46.35
C VAL A 479 6.62 21.93 -45.92
N GLN A 480 5.77 22.27 -46.89
CA GLN A 480 4.48 22.89 -46.59
C GLN A 480 3.48 21.81 -46.17
N VAL A 481 3.03 21.86 -44.92
CA VAL A 481 2.04 20.93 -44.37
C VAL A 481 0.61 21.43 -44.65
N PRO A 482 -0.36 20.55 -44.96
CA PRO A 482 -0.29 19.08 -44.96
C PRO A 482 0.51 18.48 -46.13
N ALA A 483 1.31 17.44 -45.87
CA ALA A 483 2.15 16.80 -46.89
C ALA A 483 2.26 15.28 -46.74
N GLU A 484 2.50 14.59 -47.85
CA GLU A 484 2.95 13.19 -47.94
C GLU A 484 4.32 13.18 -48.64
N ILE A 485 5.35 12.76 -47.92
CA ILE A 485 6.73 12.75 -48.36
C ILE A 485 7.14 11.31 -48.65
N SER A 486 7.65 11.03 -49.85
CA SER A 486 8.22 9.72 -50.19
C SER A 486 9.75 9.76 -50.11
N GLY A 487 10.33 8.84 -49.34
CA GLY A 487 11.77 8.76 -49.13
C GLY A 487 12.32 7.34 -48.93
N THR A 488 13.63 7.24 -48.71
CA THR A 488 14.41 6.00 -48.58
C THR A 488 15.58 6.20 -47.62
N ILE A 489 15.66 5.38 -46.57
CA ILE A 489 16.79 5.39 -45.64
C ILE A 489 17.95 4.56 -46.24
N ALA A 490 18.87 5.24 -46.94
CA ALA A 490 20.00 4.65 -47.63
C ALA A 490 21.23 5.59 -47.70
N GLY A 491 22.12 5.47 -46.72
CA GLY A 491 23.40 6.19 -46.67
C GLY A 491 24.48 5.66 -47.61
N LYS A 492 25.65 6.34 -47.62
CA LYS A 492 26.85 5.88 -48.31
C LYS A 492 27.67 4.98 -47.40
N VAL A 493 28.23 3.91 -47.99
CA VAL A 493 29.09 2.96 -47.27
C VAL A 493 30.25 3.69 -46.58
N GLY A 494 30.28 3.65 -45.24
CA GLY A 494 31.32 4.25 -44.40
C GLY A 494 30.91 5.51 -43.64
N ASP A 495 29.73 6.07 -43.94
CA ASP A 495 29.15 7.21 -43.20
C ASP A 495 28.34 6.73 -41.97
N ALA A 496 27.87 7.68 -41.15
CA ALA A 496 26.91 7.37 -40.09
C ALA A 496 25.58 6.88 -40.68
N ALA A 497 24.84 6.07 -39.93
CA ALA A 497 23.55 5.54 -40.37
C ALA A 497 22.59 6.67 -40.75
N ASP A 498 21.95 6.51 -41.90
CA ASP A 498 21.07 7.48 -42.54
C ASP A 498 19.79 7.74 -41.74
N PHE A 499 19.33 8.98 -41.82
CA PHE A 499 18.06 9.44 -41.25
C PHE A 499 17.66 10.75 -41.90
N ASP A 500 16.35 10.95 -42.08
CA ASP A 500 15.88 12.11 -42.83
C ASP A 500 15.21 13.12 -41.91
N LEU A 501 15.53 14.41 -42.10
CA LEU A 501 14.87 15.52 -41.41
C LEU A 501 14.02 16.37 -42.36
N TYR A 502 12.78 16.60 -41.95
CA TYR A 502 11.83 17.48 -42.65
C TYR A 502 11.39 18.61 -41.74
N ARG A 503 11.53 19.85 -42.21
CA ARG A 503 11.16 21.06 -41.49
C ARG A 503 9.75 21.50 -41.85
N PHE A 504 8.92 21.79 -40.86
CA PHE A 504 7.59 22.37 -41.06
C PHE A 504 7.28 23.42 -39.99
N ALA A 505 6.39 24.36 -40.30
CA ALA A 505 5.93 25.38 -39.37
C ALA A 505 4.59 24.98 -38.74
N ALA A 506 4.42 25.27 -37.45
CA ALA A 506 3.17 25.11 -36.73
C ALA A 506 2.99 26.22 -35.68
N LYS A 507 1.73 26.50 -35.33
CA LYS A 507 1.38 27.45 -34.26
C LYS A 507 1.11 26.73 -32.96
N ALA A 508 1.28 27.43 -31.84
CA ALA A 508 1.01 26.91 -30.51
C ALA A 508 -0.40 26.28 -30.44
N GLY A 509 -0.47 25.05 -29.93
CA GLY A 509 -1.69 24.26 -29.81
C GLY A 509 -2.10 23.50 -31.07
N GLU A 510 -1.54 23.77 -32.25
CA GLU A 510 -1.93 23.04 -33.47
C GLU A 510 -1.64 21.53 -33.37
N GLU A 511 -2.67 20.71 -33.63
CA GLU A 511 -2.57 19.25 -33.61
C GLU A 511 -2.27 18.65 -34.99
N TRP A 512 -1.17 17.91 -35.08
CA TRP A 512 -0.70 17.22 -36.27
C TRP A 512 -0.59 15.72 -36.04
N VAL A 513 -0.97 14.93 -37.05
CA VAL A 513 -0.73 13.49 -37.12
C VAL A 513 0.46 13.26 -38.03
N ILE A 514 1.46 12.57 -37.50
CA ILE A 514 2.67 12.18 -38.19
C ILE A 514 2.66 10.66 -38.28
N GLU A 515 2.45 10.11 -39.48
CA GLU A 515 2.34 8.67 -39.67
C GLU A 515 3.21 8.19 -40.82
N VAL A 516 3.81 7.02 -40.63
CA VAL A 516 4.66 6.37 -41.62
C VAL A 516 3.89 5.23 -42.29
N ASN A 517 4.18 5.02 -43.56
CA ASN A 517 3.79 3.82 -44.28
C ASN A 517 5.05 3.22 -44.93
N ALA A 518 5.64 2.28 -44.22
CA ALA A 518 6.76 1.47 -44.64
C ALA A 518 6.36 -0.01 -44.58
N ALA A 519 6.02 -0.52 -43.40
CA ALA A 519 5.63 -1.90 -43.16
C ALA A 519 4.38 -2.29 -43.94
N ARG A 520 3.34 -1.42 -43.97
CA ARG A 520 2.12 -1.65 -44.78
C ARG A 520 2.39 -1.67 -46.29
N SER A 521 3.47 -1.02 -46.74
CA SER A 521 3.96 -1.06 -48.12
C SER A 521 5.01 -2.16 -48.36
N LYS A 522 5.24 -3.05 -47.38
CA LYS A 522 6.20 -4.16 -47.41
C LYS A 522 7.67 -3.73 -47.51
N SER A 523 7.98 -2.52 -47.05
CA SER A 523 9.37 -2.10 -46.81
C SER A 523 9.93 -2.85 -45.59
N PRO A 524 11.21 -3.25 -45.61
CA PRO A 524 11.91 -3.82 -44.44
C PRO A 524 12.31 -2.79 -43.37
N LEU A 525 12.10 -1.50 -43.64
CA LEU A 525 12.31 -0.41 -42.69
C LEU A 525 11.42 -0.62 -41.45
N ASP A 526 12.05 -0.65 -40.28
CA ASP A 526 11.40 -0.63 -38.98
C ASP A 526 11.37 0.83 -38.53
N SER A 527 10.29 1.53 -38.88
CA SER A 527 10.24 2.99 -38.80
C SER A 527 10.34 3.47 -37.36
N PHE A 528 11.09 4.55 -37.15
CA PHE A 528 11.07 5.35 -35.94
C PHE A 528 10.89 6.81 -36.33
N VAL A 529 9.94 7.49 -35.69
CA VAL A 529 9.69 8.92 -35.90
C VAL A 529 9.88 9.71 -34.62
N GLU A 530 10.53 10.87 -34.71
CA GLU A 530 10.64 11.84 -33.60
C GLU A 530 10.37 13.27 -34.10
N VAL A 531 9.77 14.10 -33.25
CA VAL A 531 9.59 15.53 -33.49
C VAL A 531 10.54 16.32 -32.61
N LEU A 532 11.33 17.16 -33.25
CA LEU A 532 12.38 17.97 -32.64
C LEU A 532 12.05 19.47 -32.79
N ASP A 533 12.66 20.29 -31.96
CA ASP A 533 12.66 21.74 -32.18
C ASP A 533 13.50 22.14 -33.41
N ALA A 534 13.50 23.42 -33.76
CA ALA A 534 14.22 23.94 -34.91
C ALA A 534 15.75 23.70 -34.87
N ASP A 535 16.31 23.53 -33.67
CA ASP A 535 17.73 23.29 -33.39
C ASP A 535 18.08 21.79 -33.36
N GLY A 536 17.07 20.91 -33.39
CA GLY A 536 17.23 19.46 -33.36
C GLY A 536 17.21 18.85 -31.96
N ASN A 537 16.76 19.57 -30.93
CA ASN A 537 16.57 19.01 -29.59
C ASN A 537 15.20 18.32 -29.46
N ARG A 538 15.14 17.29 -28.62
CA ARG A 538 13.89 16.56 -28.34
C ARG A 538 12.91 17.44 -27.57
N ILE A 539 11.64 17.40 -27.96
CA ILE A 539 10.56 18.14 -27.32
C ILE A 539 9.87 17.23 -26.30
N GLU A 540 9.84 17.67 -25.04
CA GLU A 540 9.12 16.96 -23.97
C GLU A 540 7.61 17.05 -24.21
N ARG A 541 6.95 15.88 -24.16
CA ARG A 541 5.51 15.73 -24.34
C ARG A 541 4.79 15.75 -23.01
N VAL A 542 5.27 14.96 -22.05
CA VAL A 542 4.65 14.81 -20.73
C VAL A 542 5.71 14.42 -19.71
N LEU A 543 5.54 14.94 -18.51
CA LEU A 543 6.32 14.56 -17.34
C LEU A 543 5.49 13.58 -16.50
N LEU A 544 6.03 12.40 -16.20
CA LEU A 544 5.35 11.36 -15.44
C LEU A 544 5.98 11.24 -14.06
N GLN A 545 5.25 11.64 -13.01
CA GLN A 545 5.69 11.45 -11.64
C GLN A 545 5.24 10.08 -11.13
N ALA A 546 6.17 9.20 -10.75
CA ALA A 546 5.80 7.97 -10.05
C ALA A 546 5.22 8.30 -8.67
N VAL A 547 4.09 7.68 -8.33
CA VAL A 547 3.40 7.84 -7.05
C VAL A 547 3.35 6.55 -6.24
N ARG A 548 3.52 5.39 -6.90
CA ARG A 548 3.70 4.08 -6.25
C ARG A 548 4.64 3.23 -7.07
N ASP A 549 5.49 2.45 -6.42
CA ASP A 549 6.37 1.46 -7.02
C ASP A 549 5.76 0.05 -6.97
N SER A 550 6.19 -0.79 -7.91
CA SER A 550 5.78 -2.18 -8.06
C SER A 550 6.79 -2.89 -8.97
N TYR A 551 6.54 -4.15 -9.28
CA TYR A 551 7.28 -4.93 -10.25
C TYR A 551 6.43 -6.07 -10.79
N PHE A 552 6.75 -6.54 -12.00
CA PHE A 552 6.09 -7.69 -12.61
C PHE A 552 6.42 -8.98 -11.84
N THR A 553 5.39 -9.74 -11.47
CA THR A 553 5.53 -10.98 -10.71
C THR A 553 5.12 -12.19 -11.55
N PHE A 554 5.55 -13.39 -11.12
CA PHE A 554 5.21 -14.71 -11.67
C PHE A 554 5.67 -15.01 -13.11
N ARG A 555 5.37 -14.16 -14.09
CA ARG A 555 5.75 -14.33 -15.51
C ARG A 555 5.86 -13.01 -16.25
N GLY A 556 6.79 -12.95 -17.21
CA GLY A 556 6.90 -11.80 -18.13
C GLY A 556 5.68 -11.64 -19.04
N LYS A 557 5.64 -10.50 -19.74
CA LYS A 557 4.60 -10.11 -20.71
C LYS A 557 5.24 -9.84 -22.07
N ASN A 558 4.59 -10.24 -23.16
CA ASN A 558 4.97 -9.79 -24.50
C ASN A 558 4.20 -8.51 -24.88
N ALA A 559 4.60 -7.83 -25.96
CA ALA A 559 4.02 -6.56 -26.41
C ALA A 559 2.53 -6.60 -26.81
N ASP A 560 1.98 -7.79 -27.12
CA ASP A 560 0.61 -7.93 -27.63
C ASP A 560 -0.40 -8.29 -26.53
N GLN A 561 0.05 -8.69 -25.34
CA GLN A 561 -0.83 -9.10 -24.24
C GLN A 561 -1.49 -7.89 -23.57
N ALA A 562 -2.83 -7.86 -23.50
CA ALA A 562 -3.60 -6.86 -22.75
C ALA A 562 -4.14 -7.38 -21.41
N ASN A 563 -3.89 -8.64 -21.08
CA ASN A 563 -4.44 -9.30 -19.91
C ASN A 563 -3.36 -9.80 -18.96
N ASP A 564 -3.75 -10.03 -17.72
CA ASP A 564 -2.92 -10.65 -16.67
C ASP A 564 -1.63 -9.87 -16.35
N PHE A 565 -1.68 -8.55 -16.26
CA PHE A 565 -0.58 -7.73 -15.73
C PHE A 565 -0.46 -7.96 -14.21
N ARG A 566 0.22 -9.04 -13.85
CA ARG A 566 0.42 -9.46 -12.46
C ARG A 566 1.60 -8.68 -11.89
N ILE A 567 1.29 -7.83 -10.93
CA ILE A 567 2.22 -6.86 -10.36
C ILE A 567 2.13 -6.93 -8.84
N PHE A 568 3.23 -6.63 -8.17
CA PHE A 568 3.28 -6.57 -6.71
C PHE A 568 2.42 -5.41 -6.19
N ASN A 569 1.90 -5.52 -4.96
CA ASN A 569 1.03 -4.50 -4.35
C ASN A 569 -0.14 -4.05 -5.25
N TRP A 570 -0.68 -4.95 -6.08
CA TRP A 570 -1.79 -4.63 -6.98
C TRP A 570 -3.05 -4.12 -6.23
N GLU A 571 -3.19 -4.50 -4.96
CA GLU A 571 -4.29 -4.06 -4.07
C GLU A 571 -4.21 -2.58 -3.69
N GLU A 572 -3.06 -1.92 -3.90
CA GLU A 572 -2.86 -0.48 -3.70
C GLU A 572 -3.20 0.35 -4.96
N MET A 573 -3.58 -0.31 -6.06
CA MET A 573 -3.79 0.29 -7.36
C MET A 573 -5.27 0.36 -7.71
N GLU A 574 -5.66 1.37 -8.48
CA GLU A 574 -7.03 1.62 -8.87
C GLU A 574 -7.19 1.55 -10.40
N LEU A 575 -8.40 1.20 -10.87
CA LEU A 575 -8.69 1.25 -12.30
C LEU A 575 -8.50 2.68 -12.82
N ASN A 576 -8.18 2.80 -14.12
CA ASN A 576 -7.90 4.07 -14.78
C ASN A 576 -6.59 4.76 -14.37
N GLU A 577 -5.76 4.16 -13.51
CA GLU A 577 -4.40 4.65 -13.26
C GLU A 577 -3.45 4.31 -14.41
N TYR A 578 -2.43 5.15 -14.63
CA TYR A 578 -1.36 4.89 -15.59
C TYR A 578 -0.26 4.06 -14.93
N LEU A 579 0.18 3.01 -15.63
CA LEU A 579 1.29 2.15 -15.23
C LEU A 579 2.43 2.36 -16.23
N TYR A 580 3.57 2.83 -15.73
CA TYR A 580 4.81 2.95 -16.49
C TYR A 580 5.71 1.75 -16.25
N ALA A 581 6.27 1.19 -17.32
CA ALA A 581 7.32 0.18 -17.25
C ALA A 581 8.25 0.30 -18.47
N ASN A 582 9.54 0.57 -18.22
CA ASN A 582 10.60 0.54 -19.23
C ASN A 582 10.29 1.35 -20.53
N GLY A 583 9.75 2.56 -20.37
CA GLY A 583 9.40 3.45 -21.48
C GLY A 583 7.99 3.25 -22.05
N GLU A 584 7.32 2.14 -21.73
CA GLU A 584 5.91 1.93 -22.05
C GLU A 584 4.99 2.52 -20.96
N VAL A 585 3.90 3.16 -21.39
CA VAL A 585 2.79 3.52 -20.49
C VAL A 585 1.52 2.79 -20.91
N VAL A 586 0.95 2.03 -19.99
CA VAL A 586 -0.38 1.42 -20.12
C VAL A 586 -1.33 2.03 -19.11
N LYS A 587 -2.63 1.71 -19.21
CA LYS A 587 -3.66 2.14 -18.26
C LYS A 587 -4.42 0.93 -17.74
N LEU A 588 -4.75 0.91 -16.45
CA LEU A 588 -5.42 -0.23 -15.80
C LEU A 588 -6.93 -0.26 -16.14
N TRP A 589 -7.47 -1.41 -16.54
CA TRP A 589 -8.84 -1.57 -17.05
C TRP A 589 -9.75 -2.46 -16.19
N LEU A 590 -9.29 -3.67 -15.82
CA LEU A 590 -10.04 -4.58 -14.94
C LEU A 590 -9.15 -5.15 -13.86
N TYR A 591 -9.71 -5.30 -12.66
CA TYR A 591 -9.00 -5.81 -11.50
C TYR A 591 -8.57 -7.28 -11.64
N PRO A 592 -7.47 -7.66 -10.98
CA PRO A 592 -7.18 -9.04 -10.65
C PRO A 592 -8.34 -9.71 -9.91
N ARG A 593 -8.48 -11.02 -10.11
CA ARG A 593 -9.43 -11.89 -9.39
C ARG A 593 -8.87 -12.44 -8.08
N GLY A 594 -7.91 -11.74 -7.49
CA GLY A 594 -7.08 -12.21 -6.39
C GLY A 594 -5.59 -12.35 -6.77
N PRO A 595 -4.75 -12.84 -5.83
CA PRO A 595 -3.30 -12.76 -5.94
C PRO A 595 -2.72 -13.52 -7.14
N ASP A 596 -3.44 -14.52 -7.66
CA ASP A 596 -3.06 -15.36 -8.81
C ASP A 596 -3.52 -14.84 -10.19
N SER A 597 -4.04 -13.62 -10.25
CA SER A 597 -4.45 -12.94 -11.47
C SER A 597 -3.73 -11.60 -11.57
N GLY A 598 -3.53 -11.11 -12.79
CA GLY A 598 -3.12 -9.72 -13.03
C GLY A 598 -4.26 -8.82 -13.50
N PHE A 599 -3.98 -7.52 -13.61
CA PHE A 599 -4.89 -6.55 -14.22
C PHE A 599 -5.08 -6.87 -15.71
N ASN A 600 -6.25 -6.56 -16.26
CA ASN A 600 -6.31 -6.27 -17.69
C ASN A 600 -6.01 -4.79 -17.88
N VAL A 601 -5.29 -4.47 -18.94
CA VAL A 601 -4.97 -3.10 -19.35
C VAL A 601 -5.78 -2.72 -20.58
N TYR A 602 -5.88 -1.42 -20.86
CA TYR A 602 -6.65 -0.95 -22.01
C TYR A 602 -6.17 -1.56 -23.33
N PRO A 603 -7.11 -1.88 -24.25
CA PRO A 603 -8.56 -1.62 -24.17
C PRO A 603 -9.36 -2.79 -23.54
N GLY A 604 -8.70 -3.67 -22.79
CA GLY A 604 -9.30 -4.84 -22.14
C GLY A 604 -9.48 -6.07 -23.04
N ALA A 605 -9.18 -5.94 -24.34
CA ALA A 605 -9.24 -7.03 -25.31
C ALA A 605 -8.26 -6.78 -26.47
N GLY A 606 -7.85 -7.85 -27.16
CA GLY A 606 -6.93 -7.74 -28.29
C GLY A 606 -5.53 -7.28 -27.87
N LYS A 607 -4.90 -6.46 -28.73
CA LYS A 607 -3.60 -5.85 -28.44
C LYS A 607 -3.79 -4.66 -27.50
N ARG A 608 -2.91 -4.54 -26.51
CA ARG A 608 -2.96 -3.41 -25.57
C ARG A 608 -2.55 -2.10 -26.23
N TRP A 609 -2.93 -1.01 -25.59
CA TRP A 609 -2.57 0.33 -26.02
C TRP A 609 -1.41 0.89 -25.20
N GLY A 610 -0.48 1.53 -25.89
CA GLY A 610 0.42 2.49 -25.31
C GLY A 610 -0.25 3.87 -25.21
N TYR A 611 -0.01 4.56 -24.11
CA TYR A 611 -0.48 5.92 -23.87
C TYR A 611 0.65 6.92 -24.09
N PHE A 612 0.30 8.19 -24.36
CA PHE A 612 1.28 9.23 -24.71
C PHE A 612 2.14 8.87 -25.94
N ASP A 613 1.59 8.07 -26.84
CA ASP A 613 2.23 7.52 -28.04
C ASP A 613 3.45 6.62 -27.75
N THR A 614 3.55 6.03 -26.55
CA THR A 614 4.57 5.01 -26.28
C THR A 614 4.27 3.70 -27.00
N THR A 615 5.32 2.96 -27.37
CA THR A 615 5.18 1.61 -27.94
C THR A 615 4.94 0.54 -26.89
N PRO A 616 4.02 -0.42 -27.15
CA PRO A 616 3.94 -1.63 -26.34
C PRO A 616 5.18 -2.52 -26.43
N LEU A 617 5.76 -2.91 -25.29
CA LEU A 617 7.04 -3.62 -25.16
C LEU A 617 6.91 -5.01 -24.51
N ALA A 618 7.98 -5.81 -24.49
CA ALA A 618 8.00 -6.99 -23.63
C ALA A 618 8.47 -6.60 -22.22
N HIS A 619 7.85 -7.17 -21.20
CA HIS A 619 8.25 -6.99 -19.80
C HIS A 619 8.75 -8.28 -19.17
N ALA A 620 9.89 -8.22 -18.48
CA ALA A 620 10.50 -9.37 -17.83
C ALA A 620 9.92 -9.60 -16.42
N LEU A 621 10.10 -10.82 -15.89
CA LEU A 621 9.83 -11.10 -14.48
C LEU A 621 10.78 -10.27 -13.60
N GLY A 622 10.23 -9.62 -12.57
CA GLY A 622 10.98 -8.78 -11.64
C GLY A 622 11.28 -7.38 -12.17
N GLU A 623 10.84 -7.04 -13.38
CA GLU A 623 11.04 -5.69 -13.93
C GLU A 623 10.22 -4.66 -13.15
N PRO A 624 10.84 -3.55 -12.70
CA PRO A 624 10.13 -2.50 -11.99
C PRO A 624 9.02 -1.87 -12.83
N ALA A 625 7.92 -1.54 -12.17
CA ALA A 625 6.79 -0.82 -12.75
C ALA A 625 6.30 0.22 -11.74
N TYR A 626 5.68 1.29 -12.23
CA TYR A 626 5.29 2.42 -11.38
C TYR A 626 3.90 2.89 -11.76
N ILE A 627 3.05 3.13 -10.76
CA ILE A 627 1.88 3.97 -10.98
C ILE A 627 2.37 5.40 -11.12
N VAL A 628 2.01 6.05 -12.21
CA VAL A 628 2.47 7.40 -12.55
C VAL A 628 1.31 8.37 -12.73
N GLN A 629 1.55 9.63 -12.38
CA GLN A 629 0.66 10.75 -12.66
C GLN A 629 1.28 11.62 -13.76
N PRO A 630 0.51 11.96 -14.82
CA PRO A 630 0.99 12.84 -15.88
C PRO A 630 0.88 14.31 -15.46
N HIS A 631 1.90 15.09 -15.81
CA HIS A 631 1.98 16.54 -15.62
C HIS A 631 2.46 17.22 -16.90
N PRO A 632 2.07 18.48 -17.15
CA PRO A 632 2.58 19.27 -18.27
C PRO A 632 4.11 19.40 -18.23
N PRO A 633 4.78 19.45 -19.40
CA PRO A 633 6.21 19.72 -19.46
C PRO A 633 6.62 20.98 -18.70
N GLY A 634 7.73 20.91 -17.96
CA GLY A 634 8.24 22.03 -17.17
C GLY A 634 7.56 22.26 -15.81
N THR A 635 6.62 21.39 -15.40
CA THR A 635 6.03 21.42 -14.05
C THR A 635 7.10 21.21 -12.97
N GLU A 636 7.12 22.07 -11.93
CA GLU A 636 7.96 21.85 -10.75
C GLU A 636 7.32 20.81 -9.81
N LEU A 637 7.62 19.54 -10.05
CA LEU A 637 7.08 18.44 -9.24
C LEU A 637 7.57 18.50 -7.80
N ILE A 638 6.71 18.08 -6.86
CA ILE A 638 7.08 17.83 -5.46
C ILE A 638 7.83 16.50 -5.40
N PRO A 639 9.15 16.46 -5.14
CA PRO A 639 9.87 15.19 -5.09
C PRO A 639 9.33 14.32 -3.95
N ASN A 640 8.80 13.15 -4.30
CA ASN A 640 8.22 12.19 -3.36
C ASN A 640 9.12 10.95 -3.16
N GLY A 641 10.37 11.02 -3.62
CA GLY A 641 11.41 9.98 -3.55
C GLY A 641 11.27 8.84 -4.57
N LEU A 642 10.25 8.89 -5.42
CA LEU A 642 10.09 7.99 -6.56
C LEU A 642 10.60 8.64 -7.86
N PRO A 643 10.94 7.85 -8.90
CA PRO A 643 11.47 8.38 -10.15
C PRO A 643 10.47 9.26 -10.90
N VAL A 644 11.01 10.17 -11.71
CA VAL A 644 10.25 10.97 -12.67
C VAL A 644 10.70 10.59 -14.07
N PHE A 645 9.75 10.32 -14.95
CA PHE A 645 10.01 9.92 -16.33
C PHE A 645 9.60 11.03 -17.29
N ARG A 646 10.47 11.34 -18.26
CA ARG A 646 10.20 12.32 -19.32
C ARG A 646 9.90 11.56 -20.60
N LEU A 647 8.70 11.77 -21.14
CA LEU A 647 8.36 11.26 -22.46
C LEU A 647 8.46 12.39 -23.48
N TYR A 648 8.94 12.04 -24.68
CA TYR A 648 9.16 12.98 -25.78
C TYR A 648 8.21 12.65 -26.93
N TYR A 649 8.11 13.55 -27.90
CA TYR A 649 7.39 13.25 -29.14
C TYR A 649 8.20 12.31 -30.02
N GLU A 650 8.18 11.02 -29.69
CA GLU A 650 8.81 9.96 -30.49
C GLU A 650 8.04 8.66 -30.39
N ASN A 651 8.13 7.83 -31.43
CA ASN A 651 7.50 6.52 -31.47
C ASN A 651 8.07 5.65 -32.61
N ASP A 652 8.22 4.33 -32.40
CA ASP A 652 8.49 3.33 -33.44
C ASP A 652 7.24 2.64 -33.98
N ASP A 653 6.29 2.25 -33.12
CA ASP A 653 5.09 1.52 -33.52
C ASP A 653 3.82 2.29 -33.14
N ASP A 654 2.82 2.37 -34.01
CA ASP A 654 1.51 2.92 -33.64
C ASP A 654 1.03 2.38 -32.27
N ALA A 655 0.86 3.30 -31.31
CA ALA A 655 0.60 2.98 -29.92
C ALA A 655 -0.73 2.21 -29.71
N ARG A 656 -1.66 2.28 -30.68
CA ARG A 656 -2.91 1.48 -30.69
C ARG A 656 -2.84 0.25 -31.62
N ARG A 657 -1.70 -0.01 -32.25
CA ARG A 657 -1.42 -1.13 -33.17
C ARG A 657 -2.41 -1.23 -34.34
N GLN A 658 -3.06 -0.13 -34.74
CA GLN A 658 -3.95 -0.08 -35.90
C GLN A 658 -3.15 -0.09 -37.20
N LEU A 659 -1.95 0.49 -37.20
CA LEU A 659 -1.04 0.50 -38.34
C LEU A 659 0.00 -0.64 -38.31
N GLY A 660 -0.08 -1.54 -37.33
CA GLY A 660 0.86 -2.63 -37.17
C GLY A 660 2.20 -2.17 -36.61
N ASN A 661 3.25 -2.26 -37.42
CA ASN A 661 4.63 -1.87 -37.07
C ASN A 661 5.07 -0.56 -37.75
N ASP A 662 4.11 0.21 -38.27
CA ASP A 662 4.38 1.54 -38.79
C ASP A 662 4.25 2.55 -37.65
N SER A 663 5.17 3.53 -37.59
CA SER A 663 5.11 4.59 -36.58
C SER A 663 3.92 5.51 -36.81
N LYS A 664 3.27 5.92 -35.70
CA LYS A 664 2.26 6.96 -35.69
C LYS A 664 2.40 7.80 -34.44
N LEU A 665 2.42 9.11 -34.61
CA LEU A 665 2.59 10.07 -33.53
C LEU A 665 1.61 11.24 -33.67
N PHE A 666 1.07 11.69 -32.55
CA PHE A 666 0.28 12.91 -32.45
C PHE A 666 1.14 14.00 -31.84
N PHE A 667 1.31 15.10 -32.57
CA PHE A 667 2.11 16.23 -32.17
C PHE A 667 1.21 17.44 -31.89
N THR A 668 1.33 18.03 -30.69
CA THR A 668 0.74 19.32 -30.37
C THR A 668 1.86 20.34 -30.25
N ALA A 669 1.87 21.34 -31.11
CA ALA A 669 2.96 22.32 -31.15
C ALA A 669 3.01 23.14 -29.84
N PRO A 670 4.14 23.14 -29.10
CA PRO A 670 4.22 23.83 -27.82
C PRO A 670 4.30 25.36 -27.93
N ALA A 671 4.69 25.89 -29.09
CA ALA A 671 4.85 27.31 -29.35
C ALA A 671 4.64 27.62 -30.83
N ASP A 672 4.59 28.90 -31.19
CA ASP A 672 4.70 29.29 -32.59
C ASP A 672 6.15 29.09 -33.05
N GLY A 673 6.37 28.33 -34.12
CA GLY A 673 7.72 28.11 -34.60
C GLY A 673 7.86 27.07 -35.71
N GLU A 674 9.11 26.70 -35.94
CA GLU A 674 9.49 25.60 -36.83
C GLU A 674 9.86 24.36 -36.02
N TYR A 675 9.52 23.22 -36.58
CA TYR A 675 9.75 21.91 -36.02
C TYR A 675 10.36 20.99 -37.06
N LEU A 676 11.08 19.97 -36.60
CA LEU A 676 11.67 18.94 -37.45
C LEU A 676 11.00 17.60 -37.19
N VAL A 677 10.58 16.90 -38.24
CA VAL A 677 10.25 15.49 -38.17
C VAL A 677 11.45 14.70 -38.64
N LYS A 678 11.96 13.82 -37.78
CA LYS A 678 13.03 12.89 -38.12
C LYS A 678 12.49 11.49 -38.31
N ILE A 679 12.95 10.81 -39.35
CA ILE A 679 12.63 9.41 -39.61
C ILE A 679 13.91 8.59 -39.77
N LYS A 680 13.95 7.41 -39.17
CA LYS A 680 15.07 6.46 -39.25
C LYS A 680 14.60 5.02 -39.07
N ASP A 681 15.51 4.07 -39.21
CA ASP A 681 15.31 2.69 -38.75
C ASP A 681 15.62 2.55 -37.25
N VAL A 682 14.77 1.85 -36.49
CA VAL A 682 14.97 1.59 -35.05
C VAL A 682 16.33 0.96 -34.75
N ARG A 683 16.82 0.08 -35.63
CA ARG A 683 18.07 -0.69 -35.46
C ARG A 683 19.28 0.07 -36.00
N GLY A 684 19.07 1.22 -36.64
CA GLY A 684 20.11 1.97 -37.36
C GLY A 684 20.55 1.28 -38.66
N TYR A 685 19.68 0.47 -39.28
CA TYR A 685 19.96 -0.14 -40.58
C TYR A 685 19.53 0.78 -41.72
N GLU A 686 20.27 0.71 -42.84
CA GLU A 686 20.02 1.49 -44.04
C GLU A 686 20.22 0.61 -45.29
N GLN A 687 19.26 0.60 -46.21
CA GLN A 687 19.37 -0.09 -47.49
C GLN A 687 18.46 0.56 -48.53
N LYS A 688 18.75 0.34 -49.82
CA LYS A 688 18.00 0.96 -50.93
C LYS A 688 16.52 0.60 -51.00
N ASP A 689 16.09 -0.48 -50.34
CA ASP A 689 14.70 -0.91 -50.28
C ASP A 689 13.99 -0.46 -49.00
N PHE A 690 14.67 0.27 -48.09
CA PHE A 690 14.11 0.87 -46.87
C PHE A 690 13.31 2.15 -47.21
N SER A 691 12.36 1.98 -48.13
CA SER A 691 11.47 3.05 -48.58
C SER A 691 10.37 3.34 -47.56
N TYR A 692 9.90 4.59 -47.53
CA TYR A 692 8.78 5.00 -46.68
C TYR A 692 7.93 6.09 -47.35
N LYS A 693 6.71 6.23 -46.83
CA LYS A 693 5.89 7.43 -47.01
C LYS A 693 5.58 8.04 -45.66
N LEU A 694 6.00 9.28 -45.44
CA LEU A 694 5.75 10.06 -44.23
C LEU A 694 4.62 11.05 -44.51
N ALA A 695 3.51 10.94 -43.78
CA ALA A 695 2.42 11.90 -43.85
C ALA A 695 2.43 12.81 -42.62
N ILE A 696 2.45 14.13 -42.84
CA ILE A 696 2.22 15.16 -41.81
C ILE A 696 0.91 15.83 -42.16
N ARG A 697 -0.15 15.53 -41.39
CA ARG A 697 -1.52 15.95 -41.74
C ARG A 697 -2.32 16.41 -40.51
N PRO A 698 -3.32 17.28 -40.68
CA PRO A 698 -4.24 17.62 -39.60
C PRO A 698 -4.94 16.38 -39.07
N ARG A 699 -5.22 16.40 -37.77
CA ARG A 699 -6.02 15.36 -37.12
C ARG A 699 -7.45 15.35 -37.67
N LYS A 700 -7.95 14.17 -38.06
CA LYS A 700 -9.31 13.96 -38.58
C LYS A 700 -10.06 12.95 -37.69
N PRO A 701 -10.42 13.36 -36.46
CA PRO A 701 -11.14 12.49 -35.53
C PRO A 701 -12.51 12.11 -36.11
N ASP A 702 -12.80 10.82 -36.09
CA ASP A 702 -14.06 10.24 -36.56
C ASP A 702 -14.22 8.83 -35.97
N PHE A 703 -15.34 8.16 -36.21
CA PHE A 703 -15.56 6.79 -35.77
C PHE A 703 -16.40 5.97 -36.75
N LYS A 704 -16.24 4.65 -36.69
CA LYS A 704 -17.10 3.69 -37.39
C LYS A 704 -17.60 2.63 -36.43
N VAL A 705 -18.92 2.52 -36.30
CA VAL A 705 -19.59 1.48 -35.52
C VAL A 705 -19.94 0.29 -36.39
N THR A 706 -19.69 -0.92 -35.87
CA THR A 706 -20.15 -2.18 -36.45
C THR A 706 -20.95 -2.95 -35.41
N LEU A 707 -22.17 -3.36 -35.77
CA LEU A 707 -23.02 -4.22 -34.96
C LEU A 707 -22.80 -5.69 -35.31
N HIS A 708 -22.61 -6.55 -34.32
CA HIS A 708 -22.42 -7.99 -34.49
C HIS A 708 -23.58 -8.76 -33.85
N GLY A 709 -23.87 -9.97 -34.35
CA GLY A 709 -25.02 -10.77 -33.91
C GLY A 709 -26.23 -10.68 -34.82
N ALA A 710 -26.01 -10.57 -36.13
CA ALA A 710 -27.08 -10.47 -37.12
C ALA A 710 -27.99 -11.70 -37.17
N ASN A 711 -29.25 -11.48 -37.52
CA ASN A 711 -30.35 -12.44 -37.60
C ASN A 711 -30.58 -13.19 -36.27
N PRO A 712 -30.77 -12.49 -35.14
CA PRO A 712 -30.90 -13.14 -33.84
C PRO A 712 -32.18 -13.98 -33.78
N SER A 713 -32.07 -15.18 -33.23
CA SER A 713 -33.22 -16.01 -32.83
C SER A 713 -33.35 -15.95 -31.32
N VAL A 714 -34.39 -15.30 -30.83
CA VAL A 714 -34.61 -15.02 -29.40
C VAL A 714 -35.78 -15.86 -28.90
N GLU A 715 -35.52 -16.69 -27.89
CA GLU A 715 -36.54 -17.52 -27.27
C GLU A 715 -37.54 -16.67 -26.45
N PRO A 716 -38.85 -17.04 -26.40
CA PRO A 716 -39.84 -16.29 -25.62
C PRO A 716 -39.45 -16.19 -24.13
N GLY A 717 -39.56 -14.98 -23.56
CA GLY A 717 -39.20 -14.70 -22.16
C GLY A 717 -37.70 -14.60 -21.90
N SER A 718 -36.87 -14.65 -22.96
CA SER A 718 -35.42 -14.72 -22.88
C SER A 718 -34.75 -13.62 -23.70
N SER A 719 -33.42 -13.58 -23.66
CA SER A 719 -32.61 -12.59 -24.36
C SER A 719 -31.34 -13.19 -24.97
N LYS A 720 -30.86 -12.56 -26.05
CA LYS A 720 -29.60 -12.88 -26.75
C LYS A 720 -28.69 -11.67 -26.81
N GLU A 721 -27.41 -11.88 -26.51
CA GLU A 721 -26.39 -10.82 -26.60
C GLU A 721 -26.08 -10.45 -28.06
N PHE A 722 -25.99 -9.15 -28.33
CA PHE A 722 -25.32 -8.60 -29.50
C PHE A 722 -24.13 -7.74 -29.03
N ARG A 723 -23.14 -7.57 -29.91
CA ARG A 723 -21.92 -6.81 -29.61
C ARG A 723 -21.85 -5.60 -30.52
N VAL A 724 -21.51 -4.45 -29.96
CA VAL A 724 -21.22 -3.23 -30.71
C VAL A 724 -19.72 -3.00 -30.64
N THR A 725 -19.03 -3.00 -31.79
CA THR A 725 -17.60 -2.64 -31.85
C THR A 725 -17.43 -1.32 -32.56
N VAL A 726 -16.32 -0.65 -32.29
CA VAL A 726 -16.06 0.66 -32.86
C VAL A 726 -14.59 0.85 -33.20
N ASN A 727 -14.36 1.35 -34.40
CA ASN A 727 -13.07 1.81 -34.84
C ASN A 727 -13.01 3.34 -34.68
N ARG A 728 -12.13 3.82 -33.79
CA ARG A 728 -11.85 5.25 -33.58
C ARG A 728 -10.72 5.67 -34.49
N MET A 729 -10.92 6.77 -35.21
CA MET A 729 -9.93 7.36 -36.09
C MET A 729 -9.23 8.52 -35.38
N ASP A 730 -7.90 8.61 -35.57
CA ASP A 730 -7.05 9.69 -35.05
C ASP A 730 -7.25 10.01 -33.56
N ASN A 731 -7.23 8.96 -32.73
CA ASN A 731 -7.38 9.02 -31.27
C ASN A 731 -8.59 9.86 -30.83
N PHE A 732 -9.72 9.75 -31.54
CA PHE A 732 -10.99 10.20 -30.99
C PHE A 732 -11.37 9.32 -29.80
N ASP A 733 -11.46 9.90 -28.62
CA ASP A 733 -11.70 9.16 -27.37
C ASP A 733 -13.03 9.48 -26.70
N GLY A 734 -13.87 10.34 -27.30
CA GLY A 734 -15.18 10.66 -26.74
C GLY A 734 -16.15 9.45 -26.70
N PRO A 735 -17.17 9.51 -25.83
CA PRO A 735 -18.20 8.48 -25.75
C PRO A 735 -19.04 8.43 -27.03
N ILE A 736 -19.43 7.23 -27.45
CA ILE A 736 -20.25 7.01 -28.65
C ILE A 736 -21.56 6.37 -28.25
N ARG A 737 -22.66 7.09 -28.47
CA ARG A 737 -24.02 6.64 -28.21
C ARG A 737 -24.57 5.90 -29.43
N VAL A 738 -25.15 4.72 -29.22
CA VAL A 738 -25.75 3.89 -30.27
C VAL A 738 -27.22 3.66 -29.94
N ASP A 739 -28.08 4.28 -30.75
CA ASP A 739 -29.54 4.17 -30.67
C ASP A 739 -30.03 3.08 -31.64
N ILE A 740 -30.86 2.16 -31.15
CA ILE A 740 -31.49 1.08 -31.94
C ILE A 740 -32.99 1.31 -31.95
N SER A 741 -33.59 1.31 -33.14
CA SER A 741 -35.03 1.54 -33.32
C SER A 741 -35.61 0.57 -34.34
N GLY A 742 -36.94 0.54 -34.50
CA GLY A 742 -37.61 -0.31 -35.49
C GLY A 742 -37.67 -1.79 -35.11
N LEU A 743 -37.72 -2.11 -33.81
CA LEU A 743 -37.86 -3.49 -33.32
C LEU A 743 -39.30 -4.01 -33.54
N PRO A 744 -39.49 -5.32 -33.81
CA PRO A 744 -40.81 -5.93 -33.85
C PRO A 744 -41.56 -5.78 -32.51
N ARG A 745 -42.90 -5.80 -32.56
CA ARG A 745 -43.73 -5.74 -31.34
C ARG A 745 -43.41 -6.91 -30.41
N GLY A 746 -43.19 -6.63 -29.13
CA GLY A 746 -42.80 -7.61 -28.11
C GLY A 746 -41.29 -7.91 -28.09
N PHE A 747 -40.49 -7.17 -28.85
CA PHE A 747 -39.04 -7.23 -28.82
C PHE A 747 -38.45 -5.91 -28.33
N HIS A 748 -37.46 -6.02 -27.45
CA HIS A 748 -36.76 -4.89 -26.85
C HIS A 748 -35.26 -5.05 -27.04
N ALA A 749 -34.52 -3.95 -27.09
CA ALA A 749 -33.06 -4.00 -27.13
C ALA A 749 -32.49 -3.10 -26.05
N THR A 750 -31.31 -3.45 -25.54
CA THR A 750 -30.50 -2.50 -24.77
C THR A 750 -30.23 -1.29 -25.67
N THR A 751 -30.88 -0.16 -25.38
CA THR A 751 -30.71 1.08 -26.12
C THR A 751 -31.12 2.29 -25.26
N PRO A 752 -30.37 3.42 -25.30
CA PRO A 752 -29.09 3.59 -25.97
C PRO A 752 -27.98 2.72 -25.36
N ILE A 753 -27.04 2.27 -26.20
CA ILE A 753 -25.77 1.72 -25.73
C ILE A 753 -24.72 2.81 -25.84
N VAL A 754 -23.93 3.00 -24.80
CA VAL A 754 -22.78 3.90 -24.84
C VAL A 754 -21.53 3.05 -24.93
N ILE A 755 -20.60 3.41 -25.81
CA ILE A 755 -19.24 2.90 -25.79
C ILE A 755 -18.40 4.02 -25.21
N GLU A 756 -17.92 3.83 -23.97
CA GLU A 756 -17.19 4.88 -23.25
C GLU A 756 -15.83 5.17 -23.88
N GLU A 757 -15.22 6.24 -23.38
CA GLU A 757 -13.82 6.53 -23.65
C GLU A 757 -12.92 5.31 -23.40
N GLY A 758 -12.00 5.08 -24.34
CA GLY A 758 -11.05 3.97 -24.33
C GLY A 758 -11.64 2.56 -24.53
N GLN A 759 -12.96 2.40 -24.60
CA GLN A 759 -13.59 1.13 -24.95
C GLN A 759 -13.64 0.95 -26.48
N ILE A 760 -13.30 -0.26 -26.93
CA ILE A 760 -13.44 -0.67 -28.34
C ILE A 760 -14.76 -1.40 -28.62
N GLU A 761 -15.46 -1.82 -27.57
CA GLU A 761 -16.72 -2.54 -27.67
C GLU A 761 -17.63 -2.31 -26.47
N ALA A 762 -18.94 -2.48 -26.69
CA ALA A 762 -19.97 -2.57 -25.68
C ALA A 762 -20.92 -3.74 -26.00
N MET A 763 -21.65 -4.20 -25.00
CA MET A 763 -22.54 -5.35 -25.11
C MET A 763 -23.98 -4.91 -24.90
N GLY A 764 -24.91 -5.48 -25.65
CA GLY A 764 -26.33 -5.29 -25.43
C GLY A 764 -27.06 -6.60 -25.60
N VAL A 765 -28.35 -6.61 -25.28
CA VAL A 765 -29.21 -7.76 -25.56
C VAL A 765 -30.40 -7.36 -26.39
N ILE A 766 -30.87 -8.29 -27.21
CA ILE A 766 -32.23 -8.27 -27.75
C ILE A 766 -33.07 -9.27 -26.95
N GLN A 767 -34.20 -8.81 -26.45
CA GLN A 767 -35.13 -9.54 -25.59
C GLN A 767 -36.45 -9.76 -26.32
N ALA A 768 -37.09 -10.90 -26.08
CA ALA A 768 -38.45 -11.17 -26.50
C ALA A 768 -39.34 -11.37 -25.27
N ASP A 769 -40.49 -10.71 -25.24
CA ASP A 769 -41.51 -10.92 -24.21
C ASP A 769 -42.03 -12.36 -24.23
N GLN A 770 -42.56 -12.84 -23.11
CA GLN A 770 -43.06 -14.22 -22.99
C GLN A 770 -44.19 -14.52 -23.99
N ASP A 771 -44.99 -13.51 -24.33
CA ASP A 771 -46.11 -13.54 -25.26
C ASP A 771 -45.80 -12.83 -26.59
N ALA A 772 -44.51 -12.60 -26.90
CA ALA A 772 -44.09 -11.95 -28.14
C ALA A 772 -44.65 -12.67 -29.38
N ALA A 773 -45.25 -11.89 -30.28
CA ALA A 773 -45.75 -12.42 -31.54
C ALA A 773 -44.60 -12.68 -32.53
N LYS A 774 -44.76 -13.70 -33.38
CA LYS A 774 -43.79 -13.98 -34.44
C LYS A 774 -43.67 -12.77 -35.39
N PRO A 775 -42.45 -12.24 -35.63
CA PRO A 775 -42.25 -11.13 -36.56
C PRO A 775 -42.72 -11.48 -37.98
N THR A 776 -43.29 -10.49 -38.68
CA THR A 776 -43.57 -10.53 -40.12
C THR A 776 -42.28 -10.33 -40.91
N SER A 777 -42.24 -10.75 -42.19
CA SER A 777 -41.05 -10.58 -43.03
C SER A 777 -40.62 -9.11 -43.21
N GLU A 778 -41.54 -8.15 -43.08
CA GLU A 778 -41.27 -6.71 -43.20
C GLU A 778 -40.70 -6.13 -41.90
N ASN A 779 -41.38 -6.32 -40.77
CA ASN A 779 -40.90 -5.77 -39.49
C ASN A 779 -39.68 -6.51 -38.92
N ALA A 780 -39.45 -7.77 -39.30
CA ALA A 780 -38.27 -8.54 -38.86
C ALA A 780 -36.94 -7.90 -39.28
N LYS A 781 -36.93 -7.06 -40.32
CA LYS A 781 -35.74 -6.40 -40.90
C LYS A 781 -35.75 -4.87 -40.74
N ALA A 782 -36.75 -4.32 -40.05
CA ALA A 782 -36.97 -2.88 -39.95
C ALA A 782 -36.00 -2.16 -39.00
N THR A 783 -35.09 -2.88 -38.33
CA THR A 783 -34.18 -2.28 -37.36
C THR A 783 -33.27 -1.25 -38.00
N ARG A 784 -33.13 -0.11 -37.32
CA ARG A 784 -32.24 0.98 -37.70
C ARG A 784 -31.31 1.32 -36.54
N VAL A 785 -30.03 1.52 -36.85
CA VAL A 785 -28.96 1.71 -35.86
C VAL A 785 -28.21 2.99 -36.16
N LEU A 786 -28.32 3.97 -35.27
CA LEU A 786 -27.68 5.28 -35.40
C LEU A 786 -26.62 5.42 -34.31
N ALA A 787 -25.38 5.69 -34.71
CA ALA A 787 -24.29 5.98 -33.81
C ALA A 787 -23.99 7.48 -33.82
N LYS A 788 -23.87 8.08 -32.63
CA LYS A 788 -23.71 9.51 -32.43
C LYS A 788 -22.56 9.78 -31.46
N ALA A 789 -21.76 10.78 -31.76
CA ALA A 789 -20.75 11.28 -30.85
C ALA A 789 -20.54 12.78 -31.04
N GLU A 790 -20.04 13.45 -30.01
CA GLU A 790 -19.62 14.84 -30.12
C GLU A 790 -18.14 14.89 -30.51
N ILE A 791 -17.84 15.52 -31.65
CA ILE A 791 -16.48 15.70 -32.15
C ILE A 791 -16.27 17.19 -32.38
N ARG A 792 -15.31 17.78 -31.67
CA ARG A 792 -14.99 19.23 -31.75
C ARG A 792 -16.23 20.13 -31.58
N GLY A 793 -17.08 19.80 -30.59
CA GLY A 793 -18.30 20.56 -30.29
C GLY A 793 -19.46 20.35 -31.27
N GLN A 794 -19.35 19.40 -32.21
CA GLN A 794 -20.40 19.09 -33.20
C GLN A 794 -20.87 17.65 -33.07
N GLU A 795 -22.18 17.43 -33.18
CA GLU A 795 -22.75 16.08 -33.23
C GLU A 795 -22.46 15.45 -34.61
N VAL A 796 -21.72 14.34 -34.60
CA VAL A 796 -21.45 13.51 -35.78
C VAL A 796 -22.31 12.26 -35.68
N VAL A 797 -23.03 11.96 -36.75
CA VAL A 797 -23.98 10.83 -36.81
C VAL A 797 -23.62 9.91 -37.97
N HIS A 798 -23.45 8.62 -37.66
CA HIS A 798 -23.22 7.55 -38.62
C HIS A 798 -24.29 6.48 -38.51
N GLU A 799 -24.77 5.99 -39.66
CA GLU A 799 -25.66 4.83 -39.70
C GLU A 799 -24.81 3.54 -39.75
N ALA A 800 -25.04 2.64 -38.80
CA ALA A 800 -24.35 1.36 -38.73
C ALA A 800 -25.15 0.26 -39.45
N ASN A 801 -24.54 -0.92 -39.60
CA ASN A 801 -25.29 -2.09 -40.06
C ASN A 801 -26.37 -2.50 -39.04
N ASN A 802 -27.44 -3.12 -39.52
CA ASN A 802 -28.59 -3.49 -38.70
C ASN A 802 -28.53 -4.93 -38.15
N LEU A 803 -29.54 -5.33 -37.37
CA LEU A 803 -29.64 -6.67 -36.75
C LEU A 803 -30.11 -7.76 -37.73
N GLY A 804 -30.34 -7.47 -39.01
CA GLY A 804 -30.88 -8.43 -39.97
C GLY A 804 -32.32 -8.85 -39.63
N GLU A 805 -32.65 -10.12 -39.89
CA GLU A 805 -33.97 -10.72 -39.65
C GLU A 805 -34.09 -11.27 -38.22
N ILE A 806 -34.82 -10.55 -37.36
CA ILE A 806 -35.12 -10.99 -35.99
C ILE A 806 -36.16 -12.12 -36.01
N LYS A 807 -35.88 -13.21 -35.29
CA LYS A 807 -36.73 -14.41 -35.23
C LYS A 807 -37.14 -14.70 -33.79
N LEU A 808 -38.39 -15.15 -33.63
CA LEU A 808 -38.84 -15.79 -32.40
C LEU A 808 -38.41 -17.26 -32.42
N GLY A 809 -37.63 -17.67 -31.43
CA GLY A 809 -37.12 -19.02 -31.25
C GLY A 809 -38.14 -19.98 -30.65
N GLU A 810 -37.71 -21.22 -30.39
CA GLU A 810 -38.46 -22.19 -29.60
C GLU A 810 -38.37 -21.89 -28.09
N ALA A 811 -39.05 -22.68 -27.25
CA ALA A 811 -39.01 -22.50 -25.81
C ALA A 811 -37.57 -22.60 -25.25
N PRO A 812 -37.16 -21.73 -24.30
CA PRO A 812 -35.80 -21.69 -23.81
C PRO A 812 -35.46 -22.93 -22.97
N LYS A 813 -34.28 -23.51 -23.19
CA LYS A 813 -33.75 -24.62 -22.37
C LYS A 813 -33.18 -24.15 -21.03
N LEU A 814 -32.90 -22.86 -20.92
CA LEU A 814 -32.34 -22.20 -19.76
C LEU A 814 -32.86 -20.76 -19.74
N LEU A 815 -33.45 -20.35 -18.61
CA LEU A 815 -33.71 -18.94 -18.32
C LEU A 815 -32.74 -18.45 -17.26
N VAL A 816 -32.33 -17.19 -17.36
CA VAL A 816 -31.40 -16.53 -16.44
C VAL A 816 -32.07 -15.24 -15.95
N THR A 817 -32.07 -15.02 -14.65
CA THR A 817 -32.70 -13.82 -14.06
C THR A 817 -31.81 -13.25 -12.96
N ILE A 818 -31.56 -11.95 -12.98
CA ILE A 818 -30.93 -11.24 -11.86
C ILE A 818 -32.05 -10.82 -10.90
N LEU A 819 -31.86 -11.04 -9.60
CA LEU A 819 -32.83 -10.79 -8.55
C LEU A 819 -32.14 -10.10 -7.35
N PRO A 820 -32.90 -9.41 -6.48
CA PRO A 820 -32.37 -8.91 -5.21
C PRO A 820 -31.83 -10.06 -4.34
N ALA A 821 -30.67 -9.88 -3.71
CA ALA A 821 -30.10 -10.84 -2.76
C ALA A 821 -30.70 -10.70 -1.36
N ASP A 822 -30.72 -11.78 -0.57
CA ASP A 822 -31.16 -11.69 0.83
C ASP A 822 -30.09 -10.92 1.63
N GLY A 823 -30.48 -9.81 2.25
CA GLY A 823 -29.51 -8.88 2.88
C GLY A 823 -28.66 -8.10 1.87
N GLY A 824 -28.99 -8.14 0.57
CA GLY A 824 -28.31 -7.38 -0.48
C GLY A 824 -29.04 -6.09 -0.87
N ALA A 825 -28.73 -5.57 -2.06
CA ALA A 825 -29.34 -4.35 -2.56
C ALA A 825 -30.84 -4.53 -2.87
N VAL A 826 -31.63 -3.56 -2.43
CA VAL A 826 -33.06 -3.47 -2.72
C VAL A 826 -33.26 -2.63 -3.98
N PRO A 827 -34.11 -3.07 -4.94
CA PRO A 827 -34.35 -2.30 -6.13
C PRO A 827 -35.03 -0.97 -5.79
N VAL A 828 -34.56 0.12 -6.36
CA VAL A 828 -35.14 1.46 -6.20
C VAL A 828 -36.42 1.63 -7.03
N ALA A 829 -36.55 0.85 -8.11
CA ALA A 829 -37.78 0.73 -8.88
C ALA A 829 -37.90 -0.66 -9.55
N THR A 830 -39.14 -1.11 -9.72
CA THR A 830 -39.50 -2.32 -10.46
C THR A 830 -40.65 -2.03 -11.44
N PRO A 831 -40.39 -1.28 -12.53
CA PRO A 831 -41.43 -0.89 -13.48
C PRO A 831 -42.11 -2.13 -14.08
N PRO A 832 -43.45 -2.14 -14.26
CA PRO A 832 -44.17 -3.29 -14.82
C PRO A 832 -43.68 -3.73 -16.22
N ASP A 833 -43.27 -2.77 -17.04
CA ASP A 833 -42.82 -2.96 -18.42
C ASP A 833 -41.34 -2.55 -18.61
N GLY A 834 -40.52 -2.63 -17.56
CA GLY A 834 -39.12 -2.15 -17.58
C GLY A 834 -38.16 -2.96 -16.70
N PRO A 835 -36.85 -2.69 -16.82
CA PRO A 835 -35.83 -3.39 -16.05
C PRO A 835 -35.92 -3.02 -14.56
N MET A 836 -35.56 -3.95 -13.67
CA MET A 836 -35.36 -3.60 -12.26
C MET A 836 -34.20 -2.61 -12.14
N GLU A 837 -34.36 -1.62 -11.27
CA GLU A 837 -33.40 -0.54 -11.08
C GLU A 837 -32.69 -0.69 -9.73
N PHE A 838 -31.36 -0.59 -9.73
CA PHE A 838 -30.52 -0.63 -8.53
C PHE A 838 -29.63 0.60 -8.46
N GLU A 839 -29.23 0.98 -7.25
CA GLU A 839 -28.29 2.07 -6.99
C GLU A 839 -26.99 1.55 -6.38
N ILE A 840 -25.89 2.21 -6.72
CA ILE A 840 -24.56 1.97 -6.14
C ILE A 840 -23.80 3.30 -6.08
N GLN A 841 -23.05 3.52 -5.01
CA GLN A 841 -22.18 4.69 -4.85
C GLN A 841 -20.73 4.37 -5.26
N PRO A 842 -19.95 5.35 -5.71
CA PRO A 842 -18.51 5.17 -5.88
C PRO A 842 -17.86 4.68 -4.58
N GLY A 843 -17.08 3.60 -4.67
CA GLY A 843 -16.44 2.92 -3.53
C GLY A 843 -17.33 1.89 -2.82
N GLU A 844 -18.57 1.69 -3.25
CA GLU A 844 -19.51 0.72 -2.65
C GLU A 844 -19.45 -0.64 -3.35
N THR A 845 -19.78 -1.69 -2.59
CA THR A 845 -20.04 -3.05 -3.10
C THR A 845 -21.48 -3.43 -2.76
N ILE A 846 -22.27 -3.79 -3.77
CA ILE A 846 -23.63 -4.32 -3.60
C ILE A 846 -23.69 -5.82 -3.89
N MET A 847 -24.65 -6.50 -3.27
CA MET A 847 -24.90 -7.93 -3.47
C MET A 847 -26.24 -8.14 -4.20
N LEU A 848 -26.21 -8.97 -5.25
CA LEU A 848 -27.37 -9.42 -6.04
C LEU A 848 -27.30 -10.94 -6.20
N LYS A 849 -28.40 -11.57 -6.63
CA LYS A 849 -28.43 -13.01 -6.91
C LYS A 849 -28.80 -13.28 -8.36
N VAL A 850 -28.15 -14.26 -8.97
CA VAL A 850 -28.54 -14.80 -10.28
C VAL A 850 -29.26 -16.12 -10.08
N ARG A 851 -30.45 -16.25 -10.68
CA ARG A 851 -31.24 -17.48 -10.73
C ARG A 851 -31.19 -18.07 -12.14
N VAL A 852 -31.15 -19.39 -12.21
CA VAL A 852 -31.24 -20.15 -13.44
C VAL A 852 -32.36 -21.18 -13.37
N GLU A 853 -33.23 -21.18 -14.38
CA GLU A 853 -34.31 -22.17 -14.50
C GLU A 853 -33.99 -23.15 -15.64
N ARG A 854 -33.86 -24.43 -15.31
CA ARG A 854 -33.39 -25.47 -16.24
C ARG A 854 -34.57 -26.21 -16.88
N SER A 855 -34.78 -25.97 -18.16
CA SER A 855 -35.72 -26.75 -18.99
C SER A 855 -34.96 -27.76 -19.84
N GLY A 856 -34.33 -28.74 -19.16
CA GLY A 856 -33.54 -29.80 -19.77
C GLY A 856 -32.07 -29.47 -20.05
N GLN A 857 -31.59 -28.27 -19.69
CA GLN A 857 -30.16 -27.96 -19.67
C GLN A 857 -29.48 -28.66 -18.49
N LYS A 858 -28.45 -29.47 -18.78
CA LYS A 858 -27.63 -30.21 -17.79
C LYS A 858 -26.27 -29.55 -17.58
N GLY A 859 -25.63 -29.89 -16.46
CA GLY A 859 -24.28 -29.45 -16.09
C GLY A 859 -24.20 -28.04 -15.50
N LEU A 860 -22.96 -27.65 -15.18
CA LEU A 860 -22.56 -26.32 -14.73
C LEU A 860 -23.05 -25.21 -15.67
N VAL A 861 -23.57 -24.12 -15.09
CA VAL A 861 -23.79 -22.86 -15.80
C VAL A 861 -22.70 -21.86 -15.41
N SER A 862 -21.95 -21.34 -16.37
CA SER A 862 -20.90 -20.34 -16.15
C SER A 862 -21.29 -19.01 -16.77
N PHE A 863 -21.04 -17.92 -16.05
CA PHE A 863 -21.28 -16.54 -16.48
C PHE A 863 -20.00 -15.79 -16.88
N GLY A 864 -18.85 -16.46 -16.88
CA GLY A 864 -17.55 -15.88 -17.20
C GLY A 864 -16.71 -15.52 -15.97
N LYS A 865 -15.53 -14.96 -16.24
CA LYS A 865 -14.52 -14.57 -15.23
C LYS A 865 -14.60 -13.06 -14.95
N GLU A 866 -13.51 -12.31 -15.17
CA GLU A 866 -13.44 -10.86 -15.00
C GLU A 866 -14.44 -10.08 -15.87
N GLY A 867 -14.93 -10.68 -16.97
CA GLY A 867 -15.92 -10.10 -17.87
C GLY A 867 -17.37 -10.56 -17.65
N ALA A 868 -17.72 -11.10 -16.47
CA ALA A 868 -19.05 -11.66 -16.19
C ALA A 868 -20.18 -10.61 -16.22
N GLY A 869 -19.92 -9.40 -15.71
CA GLY A 869 -20.86 -8.27 -15.79
C GLY A 869 -20.77 -7.59 -17.14
N ARG A 870 -21.72 -7.87 -18.03
CA ARG A 870 -21.72 -7.34 -19.39
C ARG A 870 -22.31 -5.94 -19.40
N ASN A 871 -21.63 -5.01 -20.08
CA ASN A 871 -22.06 -3.61 -20.23
C ASN A 871 -22.14 -2.81 -18.92
N LEU A 872 -21.41 -3.22 -17.88
CA LEU A 872 -21.22 -2.38 -16.70
C LEU A 872 -20.58 -1.03 -17.10
N PRO A 873 -20.90 0.06 -16.38
CA PRO A 873 -20.12 1.30 -16.43
C PRO A 873 -18.63 1.04 -16.22
N PHE A 874 -17.76 1.80 -16.89
CA PHE A 874 -16.34 1.72 -16.59
C PHE A 874 -16.06 2.05 -15.11
N GLY A 875 -15.21 1.23 -14.48
CA GLY A 875 -14.94 1.27 -13.04
C GLY A 875 -15.87 0.40 -12.20
N LEU A 876 -16.92 -0.20 -12.78
CA LEU A 876 -17.72 -1.24 -12.14
C LEU A 876 -17.35 -2.63 -12.64
N TYR A 877 -17.30 -3.59 -11.74
CA TYR A 877 -16.95 -4.98 -12.07
C TYR A 877 -17.69 -5.96 -11.17
N VAL A 878 -17.85 -7.18 -11.66
CA VAL A 878 -18.33 -8.29 -10.83
C VAL A 878 -17.17 -8.73 -9.95
N ASP A 879 -17.33 -8.49 -8.66
CA ASP A 879 -16.29 -8.69 -7.66
C ASP A 879 -16.42 -10.07 -6.99
N ASN A 880 -15.38 -10.46 -6.26
CA ASN A 880 -15.32 -11.69 -5.49
C ASN A 880 -15.60 -12.95 -6.34
N VAL A 881 -15.16 -12.93 -7.59
CA VAL A 881 -15.20 -14.07 -8.49
C VAL A 881 -13.86 -14.80 -8.45
N GLY A 882 -13.86 -16.04 -7.96
CA GLY A 882 -12.66 -16.86 -7.93
C GLY A 882 -12.08 -17.15 -9.33
N LEU A 883 -10.99 -17.92 -9.40
CA LEU A 883 -10.30 -18.22 -10.66
C LEU A 883 -11.18 -18.89 -11.73
N ASN A 884 -12.26 -19.56 -11.33
CA ASN A 884 -13.23 -20.20 -12.21
C ASN A 884 -14.38 -19.26 -12.65
N GLY A 885 -14.44 -18.04 -12.12
CA GLY A 885 -15.46 -17.05 -12.43
C GLY A 885 -16.77 -17.25 -11.66
N LEU A 886 -17.82 -16.57 -12.13
CA LEU A 886 -19.18 -16.72 -11.60
C LEU A 886 -19.85 -17.96 -12.21
N LEU A 887 -20.28 -18.89 -11.36
CA LEU A 887 -20.83 -20.16 -11.80
C LEU A 887 -21.93 -20.69 -10.87
N ILE A 888 -22.81 -21.51 -11.42
CA ILE A 888 -23.86 -22.25 -10.70
C ILE A 888 -23.70 -23.74 -11.03
N PRO A 889 -23.40 -24.60 -10.04
CA PRO A 889 -23.40 -26.06 -10.18
C PRO A 889 -24.70 -26.63 -10.75
N GLU A 890 -24.67 -27.88 -11.19
CA GLU A 890 -25.84 -28.52 -11.82
C GLU A 890 -27.01 -28.69 -10.83
N ASP A 891 -26.70 -28.97 -9.57
CA ASP A 891 -27.59 -29.19 -8.44
C ASP A 891 -28.05 -27.91 -7.73
N GLU A 892 -27.59 -26.75 -8.20
CA GLU A 892 -27.99 -25.44 -7.70
C GLU A 892 -28.73 -24.64 -8.78
N GLU A 893 -29.59 -23.73 -8.33
CA GLU A 893 -30.39 -22.85 -9.20
C GLU A 893 -30.13 -21.36 -8.94
N VAL A 894 -29.41 -21.01 -7.87
CA VAL A 894 -29.23 -19.63 -7.43
C VAL A 894 -27.80 -19.42 -6.93
N ARG A 895 -27.21 -18.27 -7.24
CA ARG A 895 -25.91 -17.85 -6.73
C ARG A 895 -25.88 -16.34 -6.47
N ASP A 896 -25.40 -15.95 -5.29
CA ASP A 896 -25.11 -14.56 -4.99
C ASP A 896 -23.80 -14.11 -5.67
N PHE A 897 -23.79 -12.86 -6.12
CA PHE A 897 -22.64 -12.20 -6.72
C PHE A 897 -22.59 -10.73 -6.30
N PHE A 898 -21.40 -10.14 -6.39
CA PHE A 898 -21.11 -8.80 -5.91
C PHE A 898 -20.76 -7.89 -7.09
N ILE A 899 -21.19 -6.63 -7.01
CA ILE A 899 -20.79 -5.57 -7.93
C ILE A 899 -20.11 -4.50 -7.10
N THR A 900 -18.88 -4.16 -7.45
CA THR A 900 -18.12 -3.10 -6.79
C THR A 900 -17.93 -1.94 -7.76
N ALA A 901 -18.09 -0.71 -7.27
CA ALA A 901 -17.78 0.51 -8.00
C ALA A 901 -16.48 1.14 -7.49
N ALA A 902 -15.55 1.45 -8.40
CA ALA A 902 -14.35 2.23 -8.08
C ALA A 902 -14.71 3.62 -7.53
N ASN A 903 -13.79 4.22 -6.77
CA ASN A 903 -14.07 5.46 -6.02
C ASN A 903 -14.30 6.70 -6.91
N TRP A 904 -13.80 6.70 -8.14
CA TRP A 904 -13.83 7.84 -9.06
C TRP A 904 -14.99 7.78 -10.06
N VAL A 905 -15.77 6.70 -10.09
CA VAL A 905 -16.76 6.48 -11.15
C VAL A 905 -17.78 7.62 -11.18
N PRO A 906 -17.95 8.30 -12.33
CA PRO A 906 -18.89 9.41 -12.42
C PRO A 906 -20.33 8.92 -12.31
N GLY A 907 -21.23 9.83 -11.90
CA GLY A 907 -22.66 9.53 -11.86
C GLY A 907 -23.19 9.21 -13.26
N GLN A 908 -23.75 8.01 -13.43
CA GLN A 908 -24.30 7.56 -14.72
C GLN A 908 -25.32 6.43 -14.53
N SER A 909 -25.94 5.98 -15.60
CA SER A 909 -26.90 4.87 -15.55
C SER A 909 -26.74 3.97 -16.76
N ARG A 910 -26.61 2.66 -16.53
CA ARG A 910 -26.45 1.68 -17.60
C ARG A 910 -27.22 0.40 -17.31
N LEU A 911 -27.75 -0.16 -18.39
CA LEU A 911 -28.24 -1.53 -18.40
C LEU A 911 -27.05 -2.48 -18.42
N PHE A 912 -27.04 -3.44 -17.50
CA PHE A 912 -26.09 -4.54 -17.51
C PHE A 912 -26.81 -5.89 -17.45
N HIS A 913 -26.15 -6.95 -17.90
CA HIS A 913 -26.69 -8.30 -17.90
C HIS A 913 -25.59 -9.34 -17.62
N LEU A 914 -26.02 -10.55 -17.30
CA LEU A 914 -25.14 -11.72 -17.24
C LEU A 914 -25.35 -12.58 -18.48
N LYS A 915 -24.30 -13.27 -18.94
CA LYS A 915 -24.36 -14.17 -20.09
C LYS A 915 -23.92 -15.57 -19.71
N ALA A 916 -24.82 -16.55 -19.85
CA ALA A 916 -24.47 -17.95 -19.66
C ALA A 916 -23.68 -18.48 -20.87
N ALA A 917 -22.62 -19.25 -20.63
CA ALA A 917 -21.87 -19.92 -21.70
C ALA A 917 -22.66 -21.06 -22.37
N GLN A 918 -23.66 -21.61 -21.66
CA GLN A 918 -24.52 -22.71 -22.08
C GLN A 918 -25.74 -22.21 -22.89
N ALA A 919 -26.57 -23.14 -23.36
CA ALA A 919 -27.84 -22.87 -24.05
C ALA A 919 -27.76 -21.83 -25.18
N GLY A 920 -26.64 -21.84 -25.93
CA GLY A 920 -26.43 -20.92 -27.05
C GLY A 920 -26.25 -19.46 -26.62
N GLY A 921 -25.65 -19.21 -25.46
CA GLY A 921 -25.28 -17.85 -25.04
C GLY A 921 -26.46 -17.03 -24.50
N VAL A 922 -27.43 -17.67 -23.85
CA VAL A 922 -28.58 -16.99 -23.26
C VAL A 922 -28.15 -15.98 -22.20
N THR A 923 -28.82 -14.84 -22.14
CA THR A 923 -28.53 -13.78 -21.19
C THR A 923 -29.63 -13.62 -20.15
N SER A 924 -29.32 -12.92 -19.06
CA SER A 924 -30.36 -12.43 -18.16
C SER A 924 -31.20 -11.35 -18.83
N GLN A 925 -32.39 -11.10 -18.32
CA GLN A 925 -33.01 -9.79 -18.54
C GLN A 925 -32.06 -8.71 -17.96
N PRO A 926 -31.83 -7.60 -18.68
CA PRO A 926 -31.00 -6.53 -18.16
C PRO A 926 -31.61 -5.90 -16.92
N VAL A 927 -30.75 -5.44 -16.03
CA VAL A 927 -31.13 -4.56 -14.92
C VAL A 927 -30.45 -3.21 -15.09
N LEU A 928 -31.12 -2.14 -14.69
CA LEU A 928 -30.59 -0.79 -14.76
C LEU A 928 -29.81 -0.49 -13.48
N LEU A 929 -28.55 -0.11 -13.61
CA LEU A 929 -27.70 0.25 -12.50
C LEU A 929 -27.40 1.75 -12.55
N HIS A 930 -27.72 2.45 -11.47
CA HIS A 930 -27.48 3.87 -11.28
C HIS A 930 -26.27 4.08 -10.38
N VAL A 931 -25.22 4.70 -10.91
CA VAL A 931 -24.12 5.21 -10.10
C VAL A 931 -24.49 6.62 -9.63
N ARG A 932 -24.59 6.85 -8.32
CA ARG A 932 -24.97 8.14 -7.73
C ARG A 932 -23.86 8.66 -6.81
N GLY A 933 -23.53 9.95 -6.93
CA GLY A 933 -22.56 10.59 -6.02
C GLY A 933 -23.14 10.76 -4.61
N LYS A 934 -22.27 10.80 -3.58
CA LYS A 934 -22.68 10.93 -2.17
C LYS A 934 -23.61 12.12 -1.89
N GLU A 935 -23.45 13.23 -2.62
CA GLU A 935 -24.32 14.42 -2.48
C GLU A 935 -25.72 14.23 -3.08
N GLN A 936 -25.87 13.43 -4.14
CA GLN A 936 -27.16 13.21 -4.82
C GLN A 936 -28.11 12.31 -4.03
N VAL A 937 -27.57 11.51 -3.10
CA VAL A 937 -28.37 10.60 -2.25
C VAL A 937 -28.97 11.36 -1.05
N ALA A 938 -28.38 12.46 -0.61
CA ALA A 938 -28.86 13.26 0.51
C ALA A 938 -30.04 14.20 0.18
N GLU A 939 -30.34 14.40 -1.10
CA GLU A 939 -31.47 15.22 -1.58
C GLU A 939 -32.80 14.45 -1.73
N ARG A 940 -32.82 13.15 -1.39
CA ARG A 940 -34.02 12.29 -1.33
C ARG A 940 -34.28 11.81 0.09
#